data_AF-A0A6G1H3F8-F1
#
_entry.id   AF-A0A6G1H3F8-F1
#
_cell.length_a   1.000
_cell.length_b   1.000
_cell.length_c   1.000
_cell.angle_alpha   90.00
_cell.angle_beta   90.00
_cell.angle_gamma   90.00
#
_symmetry.space_group_name_H-M   'P 1'
#
loop_
_entity.id
_entity.type
_entity.pdbx_description
1 polymer ?
#
loop_
_entity_poly.entity_id
_entity_poly.type
_entity_poly.pdbx_seq_one_letter_code
_entity_poly.pdbx_strand_id
1 'polypeptide(L)'
;MPKENKKRGRRAEERKRKHDANDEDDTLRKKLKQSTDEPGATVSREVSEHDPTDDAVLQFAGPEEAPFVGMLDEEEQEYFKRADDMLEMNQFNDNEERALFLSNLYKEAEGKELKIAYSQSCSRMMERLIQSSSPGQLKRLFQSFSGQFLHLIHHRFASHCCEALFLHAAPMVTQEMTNPPKPDSSDPSDIFVPMEDLFLYALDELEGFFGFLMTDRYGSHILRTLLIVLSGDSLSSTSSKSLFQSKRKENVTISKAAHSETPALEKRAVPDSFHAALDKVIKDSVSGLDTTYLRALATHPTGNPVLQLLLKIELVHFGKQRAKDETSIIHKLLPDDTISEGTESASFVNGLVYDIVGSRLLEAIVEFAPSKLFKSLYREFFKERTDSLSRNEIAGYVVCKMMERVGKHDLADMMQSILPQVKGLVERGRTVVIKTLIDRCVAREVDTQPIAQQLETCCSGTNGFDIARLLKPGEDGGTDAVRKKSHQLQSDKTHGSLLAQAMIGAPGSLSELVFDSLVRSGPALSLKIAKDATASRTVQAALVSPHASIIFRRKMIQQFYGNIGEMALDPSASHVIDSIWEGTHGLAFIRERVAEELAENEASLRQSFVGRAVWRNWDMDLYKRRRGQWVSQSRKSAGNDGFVSFPEDQKEGKPKKTAIQLARERHAAKNKKTGHAKEQQPSHRDRESKLELETQTVDAPRTHANMTTNGLSLPDSSADHEPPLMRAGEVQELFKIIKHLTVPFIRQADQDAAHKFTGHGLAIQGQSPRTSLVEHHPPEKLASILNLDLPEVGKGKDGLVDILRIILQYSVNTWDQGFMDKLYGATNPVGIVSECILAVLNTNVHVYQVSPVLTLIEKHTAKAFAALYGFIGPHAGGISQPGGSASNQTSIIIARNNLYPETKTDGYGSRRFVLFTSAHGHYSLEKAAQMFGFGSKAVKSVPVDGSGKMIPTELEKAIESALSVGETPFYVNATAGTTVLGSYDSIDKIADVCQKHGLWLHVDGSWGGSVVFSDSLKKERLKGIARADTVAVTPHKMLGVPLTCSFLLGKDLRQFHKANTLPAGYLFHTENTPNAEIYDLADLTPQCGRKGDALKLFLGWSYYGKSGYATLIEHAFSVASHLYSLLNNNSKFIMVSREPLPCLQVCFYRARVGMLDDDPESTSRDTAEIVRRLVPRGFMIDYAPGQRGKFFRVVVGRDTRKETVEGLVKAIEIVAAEVDAER
;
A
#
# COMPACT_ATOMS: atom_id res chain seq x y z
N MET A 1 25.57 33.96 -67.83
CA MET A 1 24.72 35.11 -67.39
C MET A 1 23.78 35.46 -68.53
N PRO A 2 22.61 36.09 -68.28
CA PRO A 2 22.01 36.44 -66.98
C PRO A 2 21.37 35.18 -66.31
N LYS A 3 20.83 35.12 -65.07
CA LYS A 3 20.13 36.06 -64.14
C LYS A 3 18.67 36.37 -64.58
N GLU A 4 17.63 36.39 -63.74
CA GLU A 4 17.54 36.60 -62.27
C GLU A 4 16.47 35.76 -61.51
N ASN A 5 16.75 35.49 -60.22
CA ASN A 5 15.90 35.58 -58.99
C ASN A 5 14.36 35.31 -59.01
N LYS A 6 13.92 34.25 -58.28
CA LYS A 6 13.29 34.35 -56.92
C LYS A 6 13.05 32.97 -56.25
N LYS A 7 12.49 32.94 -55.02
CA LYS A 7 12.62 31.85 -54.01
C LYS A 7 11.41 30.91 -53.86
N ARG A 8 11.70 29.66 -53.44
CA ARG A 8 10.96 28.69 -52.58
C ARG A 8 9.41 28.61 -52.64
N GLY A 9 8.90 27.40 -52.87
CA GLY A 9 7.57 26.93 -52.43
C GLY A 9 7.33 25.44 -52.77
N ARG A 10 6.79 24.64 -51.84
CA ARG A 10 6.24 23.28 -52.11
C ARG A 10 4.77 23.45 -52.54
N ARG A 11 4.27 22.75 -53.56
CA ARG A 11 3.72 21.36 -53.54
C ARG A 11 2.69 21.14 -52.41
N ALA A 12 1.45 20.71 -52.66
CA ALA A 12 0.84 20.34 -53.95
C ALA A 12 -0.70 20.47 -53.96
N GLU A 13 -1.27 20.40 -55.18
CA GLU A 13 -2.71 20.35 -55.48
C GLU A 13 -3.41 19.12 -54.83
N GLU A 14 -4.63 19.24 -54.32
CA GLU A 14 -5.90 19.21 -55.07
C GLU A 14 -6.07 17.99 -56.01
N ARG A 15 -7.05 17.13 -55.68
CA ARG A 15 -7.92 16.51 -56.68
C ARG A 15 -9.32 16.27 -56.11
N LYS A 16 -10.34 16.73 -56.83
CA LYS A 16 -11.76 16.73 -56.43
C LYS A 16 -12.58 15.66 -57.15
N ARG A 17 -13.47 15.02 -56.38
CA ARG A 17 -14.84 14.60 -56.73
C ARG A 17 -15.10 13.45 -57.73
N LYS A 18 -16.22 12.76 -57.44
CA LYS A 18 -16.91 11.69 -58.18
C LYS A 18 -16.16 10.34 -58.19
N HIS A 19 -16.85 9.20 -58.10
CA HIS A 19 -18.26 8.95 -58.41
C HIS A 19 -18.95 8.05 -57.37
N ASP A 20 -20.22 8.33 -57.07
CA ASP A 20 -21.13 7.41 -56.36
C ASP A 20 -21.67 6.35 -57.34
N ALA A 21 -21.73 5.07 -56.94
CA ALA A 21 -22.49 4.02 -57.61
C ALA A 21 -22.58 2.72 -56.77
N ASN A 22 -23.74 2.06 -56.86
CA ASN A 22 -24.02 0.66 -56.50
C ASN A 22 -23.95 0.27 -55.01
N ASP A 23 -25.02 0.67 -54.31
CA ASP A 23 -25.74 -0.21 -53.37
C ASP A 23 -26.20 -1.55 -53.99
N GLU A 24 -26.79 -2.39 -53.13
CA GLU A 24 -27.67 -3.54 -53.44
C GLU A 24 -27.07 -4.75 -54.17
N ASP A 25 -26.87 -5.84 -53.41
CA ASP A 25 -27.24 -7.18 -53.88
C ASP A 25 -28.01 -7.94 -52.77
N ASP A 26 -28.86 -8.86 -53.20
CA ASP A 26 -29.68 -9.83 -52.46
C ASP A 26 -30.49 -9.34 -51.24
N THR A 27 -31.55 -8.58 -51.52
CA THR A 27 -32.85 -8.99 -50.97
C THR A 27 -33.82 -9.34 -52.11
N LEU A 28 -34.31 -10.59 -52.15
CA LEU A 28 -35.74 -10.94 -52.25
C LEU A 28 -35.97 -12.45 -52.53
N ARG A 29 -36.28 -13.22 -51.47
CA ARG A 29 -37.55 -14.01 -51.34
C ARG A 29 -37.60 -14.93 -50.11
N LYS A 30 -38.17 -14.41 -49.02
CA LYS A 30 -39.10 -15.17 -48.17
C LYS A 30 -40.37 -14.35 -48.00
N LYS A 31 -41.53 -14.98 -48.12
CA LYS A 31 -42.84 -14.33 -47.92
C LYS A 31 -43.85 -15.36 -47.40
N LEU A 32 -44.55 -15.00 -46.32
CA LEU A 32 -45.51 -15.80 -45.55
C LEU A 32 -44.87 -16.98 -44.77
N LYS A 33 -45.35 -17.36 -43.58
CA LYS A 33 -46.57 -16.91 -42.86
C LYS A 33 -46.28 -16.05 -41.61
N GLN A 34 -47.35 -15.49 -41.05
CA GLN A 34 -47.40 -14.51 -39.95
C GLN A 34 -47.45 -15.17 -38.54
N SER A 35 -47.48 -14.31 -37.51
CA SER A 35 -47.80 -14.55 -36.08
C SER A 35 -46.84 -15.47 -35.31
N THR A 36 -46.29 -15.07 -34.15
CA THR A 36 -46.39 -13.78 -33.41
C THR A 36 -45.11 -13.56 -32.59
N ASP A 37 -44.56 -12.35 -32.70
CA ASP A 37 -44.29 -11.37 -31.65
C ASP A 37 -43.77 -11.88 -30.28
N GLU A 38 -42.67 -11.36 -29.70
CA GLU A 38 -41.61 -10.46 -30.22
C GLU A 38 -40.27 -10.70 -29.46
N PRO A 39 -39.11 -10.21 -29.99
CA PRO A 39 -37.76 -10.68 -29.61
C PRO A 39 -37.00 -9.72 -28.66
N GLY A 40 -35.92 -10.14 -27.99
CA GLY A 40 -34.55 -10.10 -28.55
C GLY A 40 -33.68 -9.10 -27.76
N ALA A 41 -32.34 -9.10 -27.83
CA ALA A 41 -31.45 -10.02 -28.52
C ALA A 41 -30.09 -10.18 -27.79
N THR A 42 -29.44 -11.28 -28.12
CA THR A 42 -28.03 -11.64 -27.91
C THR A 42 -27.04 -10.49 -28.14
N VAL A 43 -26.10 -10.27 -27.21
CA VAL A 43 -25.01 -9.28 -27.34
C VAL A 43 -23.65 -9.97 -27.52
N SER A 44 -22.79 -9.37 -28.36
CA SER A 44 -21.41 -9.80 -28.61
C SER A 44 -20.49 -9.55 -27.40
N ARG A 45 -19.72 -10.56 -26.98
CA ARG A 45 -18.75 -10.42 -25.88
C ARG A 45 -17.43 -9.79 -26.34
N GLU A 46 -17.36 -8.47 -26.20
CA GLU A 46 -16.11 -7.75 -25.91
C GLU A 46 -15.52 -8.27 -24.56
N VAL A 47 -14.23 -8.00 -24.30
CA VAL A 47 -13.54 -8.46 -23.07
C VAL A 47 -12.85 -7.28 -22.40
N SER A 48 -13.53 -6.69 -21.42
CA SER A 48 -12.96 -5.70 -20.51
C SER A 48 -12.23 -6.39 -19.33
N GLU A 49 -11.19 -5.73 -18.80
CA GLU A 49 -10.52 -6.19 -17.59
C GLU A 49 -11.39 -5.83 -16.37
N HIS A 50 -11.82 -6.84 -15.61
CA HIS A 50 -12.37 -6.67 -14.26
C HIS A 50 -11.78 -7.67 -13.27
N ASP A 51 -11.48 -7.16 -12.08
CA ASP A 51 -10.91 -7.87 -10.93
C ASP A 51 -12.08 -8.50 -10.15
N PRO A 52 -12.07 -9.81 -9.83
CA PRO A 52 -13.25 -10.50 -9.29
C PRO A 52 -13.50 -10.17 -7.81
N THR A 53 -14.22 -9.07 -7.57
CA THR A 53 -15.00 -8.83 -6.35
C THR A 53 -16.44 -9.32 -6.50
N ASP A 54 -17.15 -9.44 -5.37
CA ASP A 54 -18.40 -10.23 -5.23
C ASP A 54 -19.66 -9.49 -5.74
N ASP A 55 -19.55 -8.81 -6.87
CA ASP A 55 -20.55 -7.87 -7.44
C ASP A 55 -21.78 -8.57 -8.07
N ALA A 56 -22.09 -9.80 -7.64
CA ALA A 56 -23.18 -10.63 -8.14
C ALA A 56 -24.58 -10.25 -7.59
N VAL A 57 -24.65 -9.35 -6.61
CA VAL A 57 -25.86 -9.09 -5.80
C VAL A 57 -26.66 -7.85 -6.23
N LEU A 58 -26.02 -6.87 -6.90
CA LEU A 58 -26.59 -5.54 -7.17
C LEU A 58 -26.33 -5.07 -8.62
N GLN A 59 -26.83 -5.81 -9.61
CA GLN A 59 -26.76 -5.38 -11.02
C GLN A 59 -27.81 -4.30 -11.35
N PHE A 60 -27.49 -3.05 -11.02
CA PHE A 60 -28.06 -1.90 -11.72
C PHE A 60 -27.55 -1.85 -13.17
N ALA A 61 -28.37 -1.38 -14.10
CA ALA A 61 -27.91 -1.10 -15.45
C ALA A 61 -26.89 0.05 -15.43
N GLY A 62 -25.69 -0.20 -15.95
CA GLY A 62 -24.68 0.83 -16.15
C GLY A 62 -24.97 1.68 -17.40
N PRO A 63 -24.26 2.81 -17.59
CA PRO A 63 -24.32 3.58 -18.83
C PRO A 63 -23.80 2.80 -20.03
N GLU A 64 -24.18 3.24 -21.23
CA GLU A 64 -23.59 2.76 -22.49
C GLU A 64 -22.09 3.13 -22.59
N GLU A 65 -21.38 2.57 -23.58
CA GLU A 65 -19.95 2.79 -23.76
C GLU A 65 -19.62 4.29 -23.93
N ALA A 66 -18.65 4.78 -23.15
CA ALA A 66 -18.29 6.19 -23.14
C ALA A 66 -17.80 6.65 -24.54
N PRO A 67 -18.38 7.72 -25.11
CA PRO A 67 -18.06 8.14 -26.46
C PRO A 67 -16.60 8.58 -26.57
N PHE A 68 -15.91 8.10 -27.60
CA PHE A 68 -14.48 8.35 -27.78
C PHE A 68 -14.19 9.80 -28.19
N VAL A 69 -13.87 10.65 -27.21
CA VAL A 69 -13.55 12.08 -27.39
C VAL A 69 -12.17 12.32 -28.05
N GLY A 70 -11.48 11.26 -28.47
CA GLY A 70 -10.14 11.32 -29.03
C GLY A 70 -9.03 11.39 -27.96
N MET A 71 -7.80 11.24 -28.43
CA MET A 71 -6.58 11.41 -27.60
C MET A 71 -5.98 12.81 -27.81
N LEU A 72 -5.16 13.24 -26.86
CA LEU A 72 -4.15 14.27 -27.13
C LEU A 72 -3.06 13.67 -28.04
N ASP A 73 -2.46 14.48 -28.92
CA ASP A 73 -1.24 14.06 -29.63
C ASP A 73 0.03 14.23 -28.77
N GLU A 74 1.19 13.84 -29.29
CA GLU A 74 2.46 13.87 -28.55
C GLU A 74 2.94 15.31 -28.23
N GLU A 75 2.64 16.29 -29.10
CA GLU A 75 3.01 17.69 -28.88
C GLU A 75 2.07 18.33 -27.84
N GLU A 76 0.75 18.08 -27.95
CA GLU A 76 -0.25 18.46 -26.96
C GLU A 76 0.05 17.85 -25.58
N GLN A 77 0.34 16.56 -25.51
CA GLN A 77 0.60 15.84 -24.27
C GLN A 77 1.89 16.33 -23.59
N GLU A 78 2.94 16.64 -24.35
CA GLU A 78 4.16 17.22 -23.78
C GLU A 78 3.94 18.68 -23.32
N TYR A 79 3.19 19.49 -24.08
CA TYR A 79 2.85 20.86 -23.70
C TYR A 79 2.11 20.90 -22.35
N PHE A 80 1.00 20.18 -22.22
CA PHE A 80 0.20 20.20 -20.98
C PHE A 80 0.95 19.60 -19.79
N LYS A 81 1.85 18.64 -20.02
CA LYS A 81 2.73 18.11 -18.95
C LYS A 81 3.75 19.14 -18.48
N ARG A 82 4.44 19.84 -19.40
CA ARG A 82 5.37 20.94 -19.03
C ARG A 82 4.64 22.07 -18.32
N ALA A 83 3.39 22.34 -18.70
CA ALA A 83 2.55 23.31 -18.00
C ALA A 83 2.18 22.86 -16.56
N ASP A 84 1.92 21.56 -16.36
CA ASP A 84 1.68 20.97 -15.03
C ASP A 84 2.90 21.14 -14.10
N ASP A 85 4.10 20.82 -14.60
CA ASP A 85 5.37 20.99 -13.88
C ASP A 85 5.58 22.46 -13.46
N MET A 86 5.28 23.42 -14.36
CA MET A 86 5.38 24.87 -14.05
C MET A 86 4.35 25.32 -13.00
N LEU A 87 3.11 24.83 -13.06
CA LEU A 87 2.07 25.14 -12.08
C LEU A 87 2.36 24.52 -10.70
N GLU A 88 2.93 23.31 -10.65
CA GLU A 88 3.34 22.66 -9.41
C GLU A 88 4.45 23.46 -8.70
N MET A 89 5.49 23.82 -9.46
CA MET A 89 6.65 24.54 -8.93
C MET A 89 6.35 26.02 -8.62
N ASN A 90 5.36 26.61 -9.29
CA ASN A 90 4.89 27.99 -9.11
C ASN A 90 6.03 29.04 -9.19
N GLN A 91 6.94 28.86 -10.15
CA GLN A 91 8.13 29.70 -10.35
C GLN A 91 7.86 30.86 -11.32
N PHE A 92 6.89 31.70 -10.97
CA PHE A 92 6.62 32.96 -11.67
C PHE A 92 7.33 34.13 -10.96
N ASN A 93 7.78 35.13 -11.72
CA ASN A 93 8.46 36.32 -11.19
C ASN A 93 7.47 37.23 -10.45
N ASP A 94 6.23 37.30 -10.95
CA ASP A 94 5.12 38.05 -10.36
C ASP A 94 3.75 37.43 -10.69
N ASN A 95 2.66 38.07 -10.22
CA ASN A 95 1.30 37.60 -10.45
C ASN A 95 0.75 37.90 -11.87
N GLU A 96 1.33 38.87 -12.59
CA GLU A 96 0.89 39.23 -13.94
C GLU A 96 1.42 38.22 -14.96
N GLU A 97 2.68 37.79 -14.83
CA GLU A 97 3.25 36.67 -15.58
C GLU A 97 2.46 35.38 -15.35
N ARG A 98 2.10 35.08 -14.10
CA ARG A 98 1.25 33.93 -13.76
C ARG A 98 -0.14 34.01 -14.39
N ALA A 99 -0.77 35.19 -14.39
CA ALA A 99 -2.08 35.40 -15.02
C ALA A 99 -2.01 35.29 -16.56
N LEU A 100 -0.94 35.80 -17.17
CA LEU A 100 -0.70 35.67 -18.61
C LEU A 100 -0.44 34.21 -19.02
N PHE A 101 0.34 33.47 -18.22
CA PHE A 101 0.56 32.04 -18.41
C PHE A 101 -0.76 31.25 -18.37
N LEU A 102 -1.58 31.46 -17.34
CA LEU A 102 -2.90 30.83 -17.23
C LEU A 102 -3.82 31.21 -18.41
N SER A 103 -3.81 32.48 -18.85
CA SER A 103 -4.59 32.95 -20.00
C SER A 103 -4.19 32.26 -21.32
N ASN A 104 -2.91 31.95 -21.51
CA ASN A 104 -2.44 31.21 -22.68
C ASN A 104 -2.74 29.71 -22.58
N LEU A 105 -2.54 29.11 -21.40
CA LEU A 105 -2.88 27.71 -21.13
C LEU A 105 -4.37 27.42 -21.37
N TYR A 106 -5.24 28.38 -21.01
CA TYR A 106 -6.68 28.30 -21.28
C TYR A 106 -7.05 28.28 -22.76
N LYS A 107 -6.30 28.99 -23.62
CA LYS A 107 -6.54 29.00 -25.08
C LYS A 107 -6.05 27.72 -25.74
N GLU A 108 -4.95 27.15 -25.24
CA GLU A 108 -4.46 25.88 -25.77
C GLU A 108 -5.34 24.69 -25.35
N ALA A 109 -5.98 24.78 -24.18
CA ALA A 109 -6.95 23.79 -23.70
C ALA A 109 -8.34 23.88 -24.40
N GLU A 110 -8.63 24.97 -25.12
CA GLU A 110 -9.94 25.25 -25.71
C GLU A 110 -10.33 24.21 -26.78
N GLY A 111 -11.43 23.49 -26.56
CA GLY A 111 -11.85 22.36 -27.40
C GLY A 111 -11.07 21.06 -27.16
N LYS A 112 -10.24 21.00 -26.11
CA LYS A 112 -9.42 19.83 -25.71
C LYS A 112 -9.68 19.39 -24.27
N GLU A 113 -10.55 20.10 -23.54
CA GLU A 113 -10.75 19.99 -22.09
C GLU A 113 -11.10 18.56 -21.66
N LEU A 114 -12.01 17.92 -22.40
CA LEU A 114 -12.40 16.52 -22.19
C LEU A 114 -11.21 15.57 -22.41
N LYS A 115 -10.42 15.73 -23.49
CA LYS A 115 -9.22 14.91 -23.74
C LYS A 115 -8.20 15.02 -22.58
N ILE A 116 -8.02 16.23 -22.06
CA ILE A 116 -7.13 16.52 -20.92
C ILE A 116 -7.66 15.81 -19.66
N ALA A 117 -8.97 15.86 -19.39
CA ALA A 117 -9.60 15.20 -18.24
C ALA A 117 -9.57 13.66 -18.33
N TYR A 118 -9.73 13.08 -19.53
CA TYR A 118 -9.57 11.64 -19.76
C TYR A 118 -8.09 11.19 -19.74
N SER A 119 -7.12 12.09 -19.87
CA SER A 119 -5.68 11.75 -19.93
C SER A 119 -5.06 11.44 -18.57
N GLN A 120 -4.38 10.29 -18.48
CA GLN A 120 -3.61 9.86 -17.29
C GLN A 120 -2.52 10.86 -16.89
N SER A 121 -1.91 11.55 -17.86
CA SER A 121 -0.79 12.47 -17.62
C SER A 121 -1.21 13.93 -17.44
N CYS A 122 -2.43 14.29 -17.85
CA CYS A 122 -2.86 15.70 -17.94
C CYS A 122 -4.11 16.03 -17.10
N SER A 123 -4.83 15.05 -16.57
CA SER A 123 -5.94 15.26 -15.62
C SER A 123 -5.51 16.04 -14.36
N ARG A 124 -4.29 15.79 -13.84
CA ARG A 124 -3.68 16.55 -12.73
C ARG A 124 -3.51 18.03 -13.07
N MET A 125 -3.11 18.34 -14.29
CA MET A 125 -3.02 19.71 -14.80
C MET A 125 -4.41 20.37 -14.86
N MET A 126 -5.44 19.64 -15.26
CA MET A 126 -6.82 20.13 -15.25
C MET A 126 -7.31 20.41 -13.82
N GLU A 127 -7.00 19.55 -12.84
CA GLU A 127 -7.28 19.82 -11.42
C GLU A 127 -6.59 21.11 -10.95
N ARG A 128 -5.32 21.34 -11.30
CA ARG A 128 -4.58 22.58 -10.97
C ARG A 128 -5.11 23.83 -11.69
N LEU A 129 -5.56 23.67 -12.94
CA LEU A 129 -6.17 24.73 -13.72
C LEU A 129 -7.48 25.19 -13.07
N ILE A 130 -8.36 24.23 -12.73
CA ILE A 130 -9.59 24.41 -11.96
C ILE A 130 -9.32 25.14 -10.63
N GLN A 131 -8.31 24.70 -9.87
CA GLN A 131 -7.92 25.34 -8.59
C GLN A 131 -7.49 26.81 -8.74
N SER A 132 -6.96 27.20 -9.90
CA SER A 132 -6.40 28.54 -10.16
C SER A 132 -7.26 29.42 -11.08
N SER A 133 -8.50 29.00 -11.34
CA SER A 133 -9.44 29.64 -12.27
C SER A 133 -10.17 30.86 -11.70
N SER A 134 -10.53 31.80 -12.57
CA SER A 134 -11.56 32.82 -12.30
C SER A 134 -12.99 32.28 -12.50
N PRO A 135 -14.04 32.94 -11.97
CA PRO A 135 -15.43 32.52 -12.15
C PRO A 135 -15.87 32.32 -13.62
N GLY A 136 -15.50 33.26 -14.49
CA GLY A 136 -15.79 33.18 -15.94
C GLY A 136 -14.95 32.15 -16.70
N GLN A 137 -13.96 31.51 -16.06
CA GLN A 137 -13.25 30.35 -16.59
C GLN A 137 -13.87 29.05 -16.07
N LEU A 138 -14.27 28.99 -14.79
CA LEU A 138 -14.93 27.82 -14.22
C LEU A 138 -16.30 27.54 -14.87
N LYS A 139 -17.08 28.58 -15.21
CA LYS A 139 -18.32 28.39 -16.00
C LYS A 139 -18.06 27.73 -17.35
N ARG A 140 -17.04 28.18 -18.10
CA ARG A 140 -16.68 27.60 -19.40
C ARG A 140 -16.16 26.17 -19.29
N LEU A 141 -15.34 25.86 -18.28
CA LEU A 141 -14.94 24.47 -18.02
C LEU A 141 -16.15 23.58 -17.66
N PHE A 142 -17.10 24.09 -16.87
CA PHE A 142 -18.33 23.38 -16.54
C PHE A 142 -19.16 23.10 -17.80
N GLN A 143 -19.36 24.12 -18.64
CA GLN A 143 -20.07 24.01 -19.92
C GLN A 143 -19.37 23.07 -20.92
N SER A 144 -18.03 22.98 -20.90
CA SER A 144 -17.28 22.03 -21.75
C SER A 144 -17.34 20.57 -21.26
N PHE A 145 -17.76 20.34 -20.02
CA PHE A 145 -18.01 19.01 -19.45
C PHE A 145 -19.51 18.61 -19.51
N SER A 146 -20.41 19.57 -19.73
CA SER A 146 -21.85 19.33 -19.91
C SER A 146 -22.14 18.45 -21.13
N GLY A 147 -23.13 17.57 -20.99
CA GLY A 147 -23.47 16.52 -21.94
C GLY A 147 -22.56 15.29 -21.87
N GLN A 148 -21.65 15.23 -20.88
CA GLN A 148 -20.69 14.14 -20.67
C GLN A 148 -20.48 13.78 -19.18
N PHE A 149 -21.20 14.40 -18.23
CA PHE A 149 -20.91 14.21 -16.81
C PHE A 149 -21.05 12.75 -16.36
N LEU A 150 -22.06 12.03 -16.85
CA LEU A 150 -22.26 10.59 -16.58
C LEU A 150 -21.00 9.76 -16.87
N HIS A 151 -20.33 10.01 -18.00
CA HIS A 151 -19.11 9.30 -18.41
C HIS A 151 -17.85 9.82 -17.70
N LEU A 152 -17.78 11.13 -17.42
CA LEU A 152 -16.65 11.72 -16.71
C LEU A 152 -16.59 11.24 -15.24
N ILE A 153 -17.74 11.10 -14.56
CA ILE A 153 -17.77 10.87 -13.11
C ILE A 153 -17.47 9.43 -12.70
N HIS A 154 -17.71 8.44 -13.58
CA HIS A 154 -17.29 7.04 -13.36
C HIS A 154 -15.92 6.72 -13.96
N HIS A 155 -15.29 7.64 -14.70
CA HIS A 155 -13.96 7.42 -15.27
C HIS A 155 -12.82 7.71 -14.28
N ARG A 156 -11.87 6.77 -14.18
CA ARG A 156 -10.74 6.71 -13.23
C ARG A 156 -9.82 7.94 -13.10
N PHE A 157 -9.90 8.91 -14.00
CA PHE A 157 -9.11 10.16 -13.95
C PHE A 157 -10.02 11.40 -14.00
N ALA A 158 -10.99 11.41 -14.92
CA ALA A 158 -11.90 12.54 -15.14
C ALA A 158 -12.85 12.78 -13.94
N SER A 159 -13.10 11.75 -13.13
CA SER A 159 -13.86 11.87 -11.89
C SER A 159 -13.21 12.88 -10.93
N HIS A 160 -11.88 12.91 -10.84
CA HIS A 160 -11.16 13.88 -10.00
C HIS A 160 -11.21 15.30 -10.56
N CYS A 161 -11.22 15.46 -11.88
CA CYS A 161 -11.48 16.76 -12.52
C CYS A 161 -12.90 17.26 -12.20
N CYS A 162 -13.91 16.38 -12.24
CA CYS A 162 -15.29 16.72 -11.83
C CYS A 162 -15.40 17.04 -10.34
N GLU A 163 -14.71 16.28 -9.47
CA GLU A 163 -14.61 16.54 -8.04
C GLU A 163 -14.06 17.96 -7.80
N ALA A 164 -12.93 18.32 -8.41
CA ALA A 164 -12.34 19.64 -8.30
C ALA A 164 -13.28 20.73 -8.85
N LEU A 165 -13.89 20.51 -10.02
CA LEU A 165 -14.80 21.46 -10.67
C LEU A 165 -16.00 21.78 -9.76
N PHE A 166 -16.71 20.76 -9.28
CA PHE A 166 -17.89 20.95 -8.43
C PHE A 166 -17.53 21.63 -7.10
N LEU A 167 -16.39 21.31 -6.51
CA LEU A 167 -15.93 21.93 -5.26
C LEU A 167 -15.57 23.41 -5.44
N HIS A 168 -14.92 23.79 -6.54
CA HIS A 168 -14.54 25.18 -6.83
C HIS A 168 -15.69 26.02 -7.42
N ALA A 169 -16.66 25.41 -8.10
CA ALA A 169 -17.86 26.07 -8.61
C ALA A 169 -18.93 26.32 -7.53
N ALA A 170 -19.07 25.43 -6.53
CA ALA A 170 -20.12 25.51 -5.52
C ALA A 170 -20.23 26.86 -4.76
N PRO A 171 -19.13 27.53 -4.35
CA PRO A 171 -19.21 28.85 -3.73
C PRO A 171 -19.84 29.93 -4.63
N MET A 172 -19.74 29.80 -5.96
CA MET A 172 -20.25 30.78 -6.91
C MET A 172 -21.77 30.82 -6.93
N VAL A 173 -22.45 29.68 -6.69
CA VAL A 173 -23.91 29.65 -6.54
C VAL A 173 -24.35 30.58 -5.39
N THR A 174 -23.68 30.49 -4.23
CA THR A 174 -23.97 31.38 -3.08
C THR A 174 -23.59 32.85 -3.37
N GLN A 175 -22.55 33.09 -4.17
CA GLN A 175 -22.18 34.46 -4.60
C GLN A 175 -23.24 35.04 -5.55
N GLU A 176 -23.70 34.30 -6.55
CA GLU A 176 -24.71 34.74 -7.52
C GLU A 176 -26.09 34.94 -6.87
N MET A 177 -26.46 34.14 -5.86
CA MET A 177 -27.64 34.40 -5.02
C MET A 177 -27.57 35.73 -4.26
N THR A 178 -26.38 36.11 -3.75
CA THR A 178 -26.21 37.29 -2.89
C THR A 178 -25.90 38.56 -3.68
N ASN A 179 -25.26 38.43 -4.83
CA ASN A 179 -24.96 39.48 -5.79
C ASN A 179 -25.23 38.94 -7.20
N PRO A 180 -26.48 38.97 -7.69
CA PRO A 180 -26.79 38.54 -9.05
C PRO A 180 -25.97 39.38 -10.05
N PRO A 181 -25.18 38.74 -10.92
CA PRO A 181 -24.26 39.45 -11.79
C PRO A 181 -25.01 40.30 -12.82
N LYS A 182 -24.45 41.47 -13.10
CA LYS A 182 -24.91 42.31 -14.21
C LYS A 182 -24.35 41.73 -15.52
N PRO A 183 -25.08 41.82 -16.65
CA PRO A 183 -24.57 41.43 -17.95
C PRO A 183 -23.49 42.42 -18.43
N ASP A 184 -22.24 42.18 -18.03
CA ASP A 184 -21.06 42.94 -18.46
C ASP A 184 -20.45 42.34 -19.74
N SER A 185 -21.10 42.57 -20.89
CA SER A 185 -20.41 42.55 -22.18
C SER A 185 -21.18 43.37 -23.23
N SER A 186 -20.47 43.84 -24.25
CA SER A 186 -21.04 44.53 -25.41
C SER A 186 -21.25 43.61 -26.62
N ASP A 187 -21.28 42.29 -26.40
CA ASP A 187 -21.41 41.28 -27.46
C ASP A 187 -22.80 40.61 -27.42
N PRO A 188 -23.61 40.69 -28.50
CA PRO A 188 -24.93 40.07 -28.56
C PRO A 188 -24.95 38.53 -28.54
N SER A 189 -23.79 37.85 -28.56
CA SER A 189 -23.69 36.39 -28.63
C SER A 189 -23.41 35.68 -27.30
N ASP A 190 -23.03 36.42 -26.24
CA ASP A 190 -22.55 35.84 -24.98
C ASP A 190 -23.71 35.55 -24.00
N ILE A 191 -24.18 34.29 -23.98
CA ILE A 191 -25.32 33.87 -23.15
C ILE A 191 -24.86 33.57 -21.72
N PHE A 192 -25.14 34.49 -20.80
CA PHE A 192 -24.91 34.25 -19.37
C PHE A 192 -25.84 33.14 -18.83
N VAL A 193 -25.25 32.04 -18.36
CA VAL A 193 -25.94 30.96 -17.64
C VAL A 193 -25.55 31.02 -16.15
N PRO A 194 -26.49 31.11 -15.20
CA PRO A 194 -26.25 30.97 -13.76
C PRO A 194 -25.49 29.70 -13.39
N MET A 195 -24.65 29.74 -12.34
CA MET A 195 -23.97 28.53 -11.85
C MET A 195 -24.97 27.52 -11.24
N GLU A 196 -26.11 28.02 -10.76
CA GLU A 196 -27.25 27.21 -10.31
C GLU A 196 -27.74 26.25 -11.41
N ASP A 197 -28.06 26.80 -12.59
CA ASP A 197 -28.60 26.02 -13.72
C ASP A 197 -27.59 25.00 -14.26
N LEU A 198 -26.29 25.33 -14.25
CA LEU A 198 -25.24 24.38 -14.65
C LEU A 198 -25.17 23.16 -13.72
N PHE A 199 -25.33 23.34 -12.41
CA PHE A 199 -25.43 22.23 -11.46
C PHE A 199 -26.72 21.43 -11.63
N LEU A 200 -27.85 22.06 -11.93
CA LEU A 200 -29.11 21.36 -12.16
C LEU A 200 -29.05 20.50 -13.44
N TYR A 201 -28.53 21.06 -14.53
CA TYR A 201 -28.31 20.33 -15.79
C TYR A 201 -27.40 19.10 -15.58
N ALA A 202 -26.31 19.24 -14.82
CA ALA A 202 -25.41 18.14 -14.48
C ALA A 202 -26.01 17.08 -13.53
N LEU A 203 -27.21 17.30 -12.96
CA LEU A 203 -27.96 16.28 -12.22
C LEU A 203 -28.98 15.57 -13.10
N ASP A 204 -29.64 16.29 -14.00
CA ASP A 204 -30.55 15.69 -14.98
C ASP A 204 -29.79 14.78 -15.98
N GLU A 205 -28.51 15.08 -16.27
CA GLU A 205 -27.57 14.14 -16.94
C GLU A 205 -27.34 12.81 -16.19
N LEU A 206 -27.65 12.73 -14.91
CA LEU A 206 -27.43 11.56 -14.04
C LEU A 206 -28.74 10.86 -13.64
N GLU A 207 -29.89 11.37 -14.09
CA GLU A 207 -31.21 10.81 -13.81
C GLU A 207 -31.31 9.37 -14.33
N GLY A 208 -31.97 8.50 -13.56
CA GLY A 208 -32.00 7.04 -13.79
C GLY A 208 -30.73 6.29 -13.36
N PHE A 209 -29.55 6.92 -13.34
CA PHE A 209 -28.28 6.26 -13.02
C PHE A 209 -27.85 6.34 -11.56
N PHE A 210 -28.56 7.08 -10.69
CA PHE A 210 -28.18 7.27 -9.28
C PHE A 210 -27.95 5.95 -8.51
N GLY A 211 -28.77 4.92 -8.74
CA GLY A 211 -28.58 3.60 -8.11
C GLY A 211 -27.25 2.93 -8.47
N PHE A 212 -26.89 2.93 -9.76
CA PHE A 212 -25.57 2.48 -10.24
C PHE A 212 -24.43 3.31 -9.63
N LEU A 213 -24.60 4.64 -9.59
CA LEU A 213 -23.61 5.57 -9.03
C LEU A 213 -23.42 5.40 -7.51
N MET A 214 -24.38 4.85 -6.76
CA MET A 214 -24.16 4.50 -5.35
C MET A 214 -23.10 3.39 -5.19
N THR A 215 -23.10 2.41 -6.10
CA THR A 215 -22.18 1.26 -6.06
C THR A 215 -20.85 1.51 -6.77
N ASP A 216 -20.80 2.36 -7.80
CA ASP A 216 -19.60 2.55 -8.61
C ASP A 216 -18.37 3.05 -7.81
N ARG A 217 -17.19 2.61 -8.23
CA ARG A 217 -15.89 2.88 -7.58
C ARG A 217 -15.50 4.36 -7.62
N TYR A 218 -15.91 5.11 -8.64
CA TYR A 218 -15.55 6.52 -8.85
C TYR A 218 -16.78 7.43 -8.70
N GLY A 219 -17.88 7.09 -9.37
CA GLY A 219 -19.15 7.81 -9.33
C GLY A 219 -19.71 7.97 -7.92
N SER A 220 -19.55 6.98 -7.03
CA SER A 220 -20.00 7.10 -5.64
C SER A 220 -19.30 8.21 -4.87
N HIS A 221 -18.04 8.54 -5.19
CA HIS A 221 -17.35 9.69 -4.59
C HIS A 221 -17.91 11.01 -5.12
N ILE A 222 -18.27 11.08 -6.40
CA ILE A 222 -18.76 12.32 -7.01
C ILE A 222 -20.22 12.58 -6.63
N LEU A 223 -21.06 11.55 -6.56
CA LEU A 223 -22.41 11.62 -5.99
C LEU A 223 -22.38 12.12 -4.54
N ARG A 224 -21.43 11.63 -3.73
CA ARG A 224 -21.17 12.15 -2.37
C ARG A 224 -20.81 13.64 -2.37
N THR A 225 -19.94 14.08 -3.28
CA THR A 225 -19.60 15.51 -3.44
C THR A 225 -20.81 16.36 -3.84
N LEU A 226 -21.59 15.92 -4.85
CA LEU A 226 -22.81 16.61 -5.29
C LEU A 226 -23.84 16.74 -4.17
N LEU A 227 -24.08 15.67 -3.40
CA LEU A 227 -24.98 15.69 -2.23
C LEU A 227 -24.54 16.72 -1.16
N ILE A 228 -23.24 16.92 -0.94
CA ILE A 228 -22.73 18.00 -0.08
C ILE A 228 -22.94 19.38 -0.71
N VAL A 229 -22.64 19.52 -2.00
CA VAL A 229 -22.80 20.79 -2.73
C VAL A 229 -24.26 21.26 -2.66
N LEU A 230 -25.22 20.36 -2.94
CA LEU A 230 -26.65 20.66 -2.93
C LEU A 230 -27.18 20.97 -1.52
N SER A 231 -26.71 20.27 -0.49
CA SER A 231 -27.16 20.51 0.90
C SER A 231 -26.53 21.73 1.58
N GLY A 232 -25.48 22.32 1.00
CA GLY A 232 -24.75 23.44 1.60
C GLY A 232 -23.97 23.11 2.88
N ASP A 233 -23.83 21.82 3.19
CA ASP A 233 -23.11 21.30 4.36
C ASP A 233 -21.58 21.42 4.20
N SER A 234 -20.85 21.47 5.32
CA SER A 234 -19.38 21.65 5.30
C SER A 234 -18.58 20.35 5.27
N LEU A 235 -17.67 20.23 4.30
CA LEU A 235 -16.64 19.18 4.21
C LEU A 235 -15.69 19.13 5.41
N SER A 236 -15.50 20.24 6.11
CA SER A 236 -14.54 20.36 7.21
C SER A 236 -14.91 19.52 8.45
N SER A 237 -16.19 19.17 8.59
CA SER A 237 -16.76 18.51 9.76
C SER A 237 -16.16 17.12 10.02
N THR A 238 -15.84 16.81 11.28
CA THR A 238 -14.99 15.66 11.65
C THR A 238 -15.61 14.29 11.31
N SER A 239 -16.93 14.16 11.37
CA SER A 239 -17.64 12.95 10.89
C SER A 239 -17.58 12.82 9.36
N SER A 240 -17.72 13.94 8.64
CA SER A 240 -17.72 13.99 7.18
C SER A 240 -16.38 13.53 6.58
N LYS A 241 -15.22 13.92 7.12
CA LYS A 241 -13.90 13.60 6.51
C LYS A 241 -13.69 12.11 6.17
N SER A 242 -14.26 11.21 6.98
CA SER A 242 -14.21 9.76 6.74
C SER A 242 -15.07 9.27 5.56
N LEU A 243 -16.11 10.01 5.19
CA LEU A 243 -17.06 9.68 4.11
C LEU A 243 -16.59 10.14 2.73
N PHE A 244 -15.76 11.18 2.63
CA PHE A 244 -15.38 11.79 1.33
C PHE A 244 -13.99 11.39 0.85
N GLN A 245 -13.01 11.22 1.74
CA GLN A 245 -11.62 11.00 1.34
C GLN A 245 -11.31 9.53 1.05
N SER A 246 -10.90 9.24 -0.20
CA SER A 246 -10.15 8.03 -0.51
C SER A 246 -8.82 8.03 0.24
N LYS A 247 -8.51 6.94 0.96
CA LYS A 247 -7.23 6.76 1.68
C LYS A 247 -5.99 6.69 0.76
N ARG A 248 -6.16 6.87 -0.55
CA ARG A 248 -5.09 6.93 -1.57
C ARG A 248 -5.08 8.24 -2.37
N LYS A 249 -5.92 9.24 -2.05
CA LYS A 249 -5.89 10.53 -2.76
C LYS A 249 -4.61 11.30 -2.43
N GLU A 250 -3.75 11.50 -3.41
CA GLU A 250 -2.65 12.47 -3.32
C GLU A 250 -3.26 13.87 -3.38
N ASN A 251 -2.87 14.75 -2.46
CA ASN A 251 -3.37 16.14 -2.47
C ASN A 251 -2.65 16.93 -3.57
N VAL A 252 -3.33 17.16 -4.69
CA VAL A 252 -2.87 18.07 -5.75
C VAL A 252 -2.85 19.50 -5.18
N THR A 253 -1.66 20.01 -4.89
CA THR A 253 -1.43 21.37 -4.37
C THR A 253 -0.47 22.16 -5.24
N ILE A 254 -0.57 23.50 -5.18
CA ILE A 254 0.34 24.46 -5.84
C ILE A 254 1.36 24.94 -4.80
N SER A 255 2.66 24.76 -5.08
CA SER A 255 3.71 25.12 -4.12
C SER A 255 3.80 26.64 -3.91
N LYS A 256 4.21 27.09 -2.72
CA LYS A 256 4.43 28.51 -2.35
C LYS A 256 3.24 29.49 -2.55
N ALA A 257 2.02 29.03 -2.87
CA ALA A 257 0.84 29.89 -2.88
C ALA A 257 0.51 30.33 -1.44
N ALA A 258 0.85 31.58 -1.08
CA ALA A 258 0.66 32.10 0.27
C ALA A 258 -0.83 32.07 0.67
N HIS A 259 -1.13 31.37 1.78
CA HIS A 259 -2.49 31.17 2.30
C HIS A 259 -3.51 30.56 1.33
N SER A 260 -3.06 29.69 0.40
CA SER A 260 -3.95 28.80 -0.34
C SER A 260 -4.15 27.47 0.41
N GLU A 261 -4.84 27.49 1.54
CA GLU A 261 -5.50 26.28 2.01
C GLU A 261 -6.52 25.84 0.94
N THR A 262 -6.64 24.54 0.65
CA THR A 262 -7.71 24.04 -0.21
C THR A 262 -9.04 24.49 0.41
N PRO A 263 -9.91 25.24 -0.30
CA PRO A 263 -11.08 25.87 0.31
C PRO A 263 -12.07 24.81 0.78
N ALA A 264 -11.94 24.42 2.05
CA ALA A 264 -12.76 23.40 2.66
C ALA A 264 -14.16 23.96 2.85
N LEU A 265 -15.03 23.75 1.86
CA LEU A 265 -16.39 24.29 1.76
C LEU A 265 -17.01 24.49 3.14
N GLU A 266 -17.14 25.75 3.55
CA GLU A 266 -17.83 26.15 4.77
C GLU A 266 -19.34 25.96 4.60
N LYS A 267 -20.08 26.03 5.71
CA LYS A 267 -21.54 25.90 5.62
C LYS A 267 -22.10 27.14 4.89
N ARG A 268 -22.79 26.91 3.77
CA ARG A 268 -23.26 27.96 2.85
C ARG A 268 -24.77 27.96 2.67
N ALA A 269 -25.33 29.10 2.25
CA ALA A 269 -26.69 29.14 1.74
C ALA A 269 -26.77 28.56 0.32
N VAL A 270 -27.86 27.88 0.01
CA VAL A 270 -28.18 27.26 -1.28
C VAL A 270 -29.57 27.68 -1.74
N PRO A 271 -29.88 27.65 -3.06
CA PRO A 271 -31.20 27.97 -3.57
C PRO A 271 -32.25 26.91 -3.19
N ASP A 272 -33.54 27.29 -3.24
CA ASP A 272 -34.65 26.33 -3.05
C ASP A 272 -34.68 25.26 -4.15
N SER A 273 -34.17 25.55 -5.35
CA SER A 273 -33.98 24.57 -6.44
C SER A 273 -33.01 23.45 -6.05
N PHE A 274 -31.93 23.77 -5.31
CA PHE A 274 -30.98 22.78 -4.80
C PHE A 274 -31.63 21.89 -3.73
N HIS A 275 -32.51 22.44 -2.88
CA HIS A 275 -33.31 21.65 -1.95
C HIS A 275 -34.31 20.72 -2.67
N ALA A 276 -34.94 21.17 -3.75
CA ALA A 276 -35.82 20.34 -4.57
C ALA A 276 -35.06 19.23 -5.32
N ALA A 277 -33.93 19.56 -5.95
CA ALA A 277 -33.07 18.60 -6.64
C ALA A 277 -32.49 17.56 -5.67
N LEU A 278 -32.13 17.97 -4.45
CA LEU A 278 -31.66 17.07 -3.40
C LEU A 278 -32.74 16.08 -2.95
N ASP A 279 -34.01 16.49 -2.92
CA ASP A 279 -35.14 15.58 -2.65
C ASP A 279 -35.38 14.58 -3.79
N LYS A 280 -35.27 15.03 -5.06
CA LYS A 280 -35.29 14.19 -6.26
C LYS A 280 -34.19 13.11 -6.18
N VAL A 281 -32.93 13.53 -6.05
CA VAL A 281 -31.77 12.61 -5.95
C VAL A 281 -31.93 11.61 -4.80
N ILE A 282 -32.42 12.03 -3.61
CA ILE A 282 -32.67 11.11 -2.48
C ILE A 282 -33.72 10.06 -2.83
N LYS A 283 -34.85 10.45 -3.44
CA LYS A 283 -35.91 9.52 -3.83
C LYS A 283 -35.45 8.56 -4.92
N ASP A 284 -34.81 9.08 -5.95
CA ASP A 284 -34.39 8.31 -7.13
C ASP A 284 -33.30 7.29 -6.77
N SER A 285 -32.35 7.68 -5.90
CA SER A 285 -31.31 6.79 -5.36
C SER A 285 -31.86 5.55 -4.62
N VAL A 286 -33.08 5.61 -4.09
CA VAL A 286 -33.74 4.47 -3.42
C VAL A 286 -35.06 4.06 -4.08
N SER A 287 -35.30 4.53 -5.31
CA SER A 287 -36.37 4.07 -6.18
C SER A 287 -36.02 2.68 -6.72
N GLY A 288 -37.04 1.83 -6.96
CA GLY A 288 -36.85 0.43 -7.34
C GLY A 288 -36.26 -0.49 -6.26
N LEU A 289 -35.51 0.04 -5.29
CA LEU A 289 -34.94 -0.73 -4.18
C LEU A 289 -35.99 -1.16 -3.15
N ASP A 290 -36.05 -2.46 -2.91
CA ASP A 290 -36.74 -3.05 -1.77
C ASP A 290 -35.89 -2.97 -0.48
N THR A 291 -36.45 -3.46 0.63
CA THR A 291 -35.74 -3.52 1.91
C THR A 291 -34.53 -4.45 1.88
N THR A 292 -34.54 -5.53 1.09
CA THR A 292 -33.43 -6.50 1.01
C THR A 292 -32.20 -5.88 0.34
N TYR A 293 -32.37 -5.28 -0.84
CA TYR A 293 -31.29 -4.63 -1.57
C TYR A 293 -30.78 -3.35 -0.88
N LEU A 294 -31.67 -2.56 -0.26
CA LEU A 294 -31.24 -1.40 0.54
C LEU A 294 -30.46 -1.83 1.79
N ARG A 295 -30.79 -2.97 2.41
CA ARG A 295 -29.99 -3.57 3.50
C ARG A 295 -28.67 -4.16 2.98
N ALA A 296 -28.59 -4.67 1.76
CA ALA A 296 -27.32 -5.12 1.16
C ALA A 296 -26.33 -3.96 0.95
N LEU A 297 -26.82 -2.77 0.57
CA LEU A 297 -26.00 -1.55 0.51
C LEU A 297 -25.41 -1.13 1.87
N ALA A 298 -25.93 -1.63 3.00
CA ALA A 298 -25.43 -1.29 4.33
C ALA A 298 -24.07 -1.92 4.67
N THR A 299 -23.67 -3.01 4.02
CA THR A 299 -22.32 -3.59 4.14
C THR A 299 -21.45 -3.36 2.90
N HIS A 300 -22.02 -2.83 1.81
CA HIS A 300 -21.30 -2.57 0.56
C HIS A 300 -20.23 -1.46 0.72
N PRO A 301 -18.95 -1.70 0.41
CA PRO A 301 -17.86 -0.78 0.78
C PRO A 301 -17.90 0.59 0.09
N THR A 302 -18.49 0.69 -1.11
CA THR A 302 -18.74 1.97 -1.81
C THR A 302 -20.12 2.56 -1.51
N GLY A 303 -21.13 1.70 -1.32
CA GLY A 303 -22.54 2.08 -1.18
C GLY A 303 -22.90 2.58 0.22
N ASN A 304 -22.36 1.95 1.26
CA ASN A 304 -22.57 2.34 2.66
C ASN A 304 -22.18 3.81 2.94
N PRO A 305 -21.03 4.35 2.47
CA PRO A 305 -20.71 5.77 2.60
C PRO A 305 -21.72 6.72 1.93
N VAL A 306 -22.33 6.32 0.81
CA VAL A 306 -23.39 7.12 0.15
C VAL A 306 -24.69 7.03 0.95
N LEU A 307 -25.08 5.82 1.37
CA LEU A 307 -26.27 5.56 2.18
C LEU A 307 -26.24 6.29 3.53
N GLN A 308 -25.06 6.36 4.19
CA GLN A 308 -24.84 7.18 5.38
C GLN A 308 -25.12 8.68 5.13
N LEU A 309 -24.69 9.21 3.99
CA LEU A 309 -24.88 10.61 3.64
C LEU A 309 -26.33 10.93 3.27
N LEU A 310 -26.98 10.06 2.48
CA LEU A 310 -28.39 10.18 2.13
C LEU A 310 -29.26 10.17 3.40
N LEU A 311 -29.03 9.22 4.32
CA LEU A 311 -29.71 9.13 5.62
C LEU A 311 -29.50 10.39 6.48
N LYS A 312 -28.27 10.90 6.55
CA LYS A 312 -27.97 12.16 7.25
C LYS A 312 -28.78 13.32 6.66
N ILE A 313 -28.73 13.50 5.34
CA ILE A 313 -29.38 14.63 4.66
C ILE A 313 -30.91 14.54 4.80
N GLU A 314 -31.49 13.36 4.59
CA GLU A 314 -32.92 13.09 4.80
C GLU A 314 -33.39 13.58 6.19
N LEU A 315 -32.70 13.15 7.25
CA LEU A 315 -33.12 13.42 8.63
C LEU A 315 -32.72 14.80 9.18
N VAL A 316 -31.76 15.48 8.54
CA VAL A 316 -31.29 16.83 8.93
C VAL A 316 -31.99 17.94 8.14
N HIS A 317 -32.08 17.82 6.82
CA HIS A 317 -32.63 18.86 5.95
C HIS A 317 -34.14 18.72 5.71
N PHE A 318 -34.64 17.50 5.49
CA PHE A 318 -36.09 17.25 5.31
C PHE A 318 -36.82 16.85 6.61
N GLY A 319 -36.04 16.61 7.68
CA GLY A 319 -36.53 16.59 9.05
C GLY A 319 -37.10 15.26 9.54
N LYS A 320 -36.94 15.01 10.85
CA LYS A 320 -37.17 13.72 11.50
C LYS A 320 -38.63 13.23 11.57
N GLN A 321 -39.57 13.92 10.92
CA GLN A 321 -40.93 13.41 10.69
C GLN A 321 -41.00 12.52 9.44
N ARG A 322 -40.12 12.72 8.45
CA ARG A 322 -40.02 11.91 7.23
C ARG A 322 -39.76 10.43 7.52
N ALA A 323 -39.14 10.12 8.66
CA ALA A 323 -38.95 8.77 9.20
C ALA A 323 -40.23 7.96 9.51
N LYS A 324 -41.42 8.49 9.19
CA LYS A 324 -42.73 7.81 9.23
C LYS A 324 -43.28 7.49 7.83
N ASP A 325 -42.65 8.00 6.79
CA ASP A 325 -43.00 7.77 5.39
C ASP A 325 -42.44 6.41 4.97
N GLU A 326 -43.26 5.56 4.35
CA GLU A 326 -42.86 4.23 3.89
C GLU A 326 -41.74 4.29 2.83
N THR A 327 -41.61 5.43 2.13
CA THR A 327 -40.54 5.68 1.16
C THR A 327 -39.21 6.12 1.79
N SER A 328 -39.21 6.46 3.09
CA SER A 328 -38.04 7.01 3.79
C SER A 328 -36.94 5.98 4.00
N ILE A 329 -35.69 6.41 3.86
CA ILE A 329 -34.51 5.52 3.94
C ILE A 329 -34.42 4.85 5.31
N ILE A 330 -34.63 5.60 6.39
CA ILE A 330 -34.62 5.03 7.75
C ILE A 330 -35.76 4.04 7.98
N HIS A 331 -36.92 4.24 7.35
CA HIS A 331 -38.06 3.33 7.48
C HIS A 331 -37.85 2.05 6.66
N LYS A 332 -37.42 2.16 5.39
CA LYS A 332 -37.06 0.99 4.57
C LYS A 332 -36.00 0.10 5.23
N LEU A 333 -35.02 0.70 5.92
CA LEU A 333 -33.98 -0.03 6.66
C LEU A 333 -34.53 -0.69 7.95
N LEU A 334 -35.35 0.05 8.72
CA LEU A 334 -35.89 -0.34 10.02
C LEU A 334 -37.43 -0.17 10.06
N PRO A 335 -38.21 -1.03 9.36
CA PRO A 335 -39.66 -0.88 9.23
C PRO A 335 -40.44 -1.24 10.51
N ASP A 336 -39.80 -1.90 11.49
CA ASP A 336 -40.47 -2.32 12.72
C ASP A 336 -40.79 -1.12 13.64
N ASP A 337 -42.08 -0.77 13.74
CA ASP A 337 -42.61 0.33 14.57
C ASP A 337 -42.27 0.19 16.08
N THR A 338 -41.95 -1.03 16.51
CA THR A 338 -41.28 -1.37 17.77
C THR A 338 -40.26 -2.49 17.52
N ILE A 339 -38.99 -2.12 17.36
CA ILE A 339 -37.89 -3.08 17.22
C ILE A 339 -37.73 -3.84 18.55
N SER A 340 -37.90 -5.15 18.52
CA SER A 340 -37.76 -6.07 19.67
C SER A 340 -37.05 -7.36 19.25
N GLU A 341 -36.60 -8.18 20.20
CA GLU A 341 -35.89 -9.42 19.87
C GLU A 341 -36.77 -10.34 18.99
N GLY A 342 -36.22 -10.80 17.86
CA GLY A 342 -36.92 -11.60 16.86
C GLY A 342 -37.51 -10.84 15.66
N THR A 343 -37.53 -9.50 15.62
CA THR A 343 -37.96 -8.76 14.42
C THR A 343 -36.85 -8.67 13.35
N GLU A 344 -37.20 -8.32 12.11
CA GLU A 344 -36.20 -8.18 11.05
C GLU A 344 -35.20 -7.05 11.32
N SER A 345 -35.68 -5.90 11.80
CA SER A 345 -34.82 -4.75 12.13
C SER A 345 -33.87 -5.08 13.28
N ALA A 346 -34.32 -5.94 14.22
CA ALA A 346 -33.49 -6.48 15.29
C ALA A 346 -32.37 -7.40 14.77
N SER A 347 -32.69 -8.28 13.81
CA SER A 347 -31.71 -9.13 13.14
C SER A 347 -30.70 -8.30 12.35
N PHE A 348 -31.18 -7.32 11.57
CA PHE A 348 -30.36 -6.42 10.78
C PHE A 348 -29.40 -5.58 11.64
N VAL A 349 -29.88 -4.95 12.73
CA VAL A 349 -29.04 -4.19 13.67
C VAL A 349 -27.97 -5.08 14.34
N ASN A 350 -28.30 -6.33 14.67
CA ASN A 350 -27.31 -7.29 15.20
C ASN A 350 -26.26 -7.71 14.16
N GLY A 351 -26.61 -7.76 12.87
CA GLY A 351 -25.63 -7.93 11.79
C GLY A 351 -24.69 -6.73 11.66
N LEU A 352 -25.24 -5.51 11.66
CA LEU A 352 -24.44 -4.28 11.50
C LEU A 352 -23.50 -4.01 12.69
N VAL A 353 -23.86 -4.36 13.92
CA VAL A 353 -23.12 -3.90 15.13
C VAL A 353 -21.69 -4.47 15.24
N TYR A 354 -21.41 -5.59 14.58
CA TYR A 354 -20.07 -6.20 14.52
C TYR A 354 -19.43 -6.17 13.13
N ASP A 355 -20.09 -5.61 12.11
CA ASP A 355 -19.52 -5.49 10.77
C ASP A 355 -18.71 -4.20 10.60
N ILE A 356 -17.55 -4.29 9.94
CA ILE A 356 -16.58 -3.19 9.79
C ILE A 356 -17.17 -2.00 9.01
N VAL A 357 -18.06 -2.27 8.05
CA VAL A 357 -18.71 -1.28 7.19
C VAL A 357 -20.08 -0.92 7.76
N GLY A 358 -20.88 -1.93 8.10
CA GLY A 358 -22.23 -1.81 8.65
C GLY A 358 -22.31 -1.01 9.94
N SER A 359 -21.29 -1.10 10.82
CA SER A 359 -21.28 -0.33 12.06
C SER A 359 -21.26 1.18 11.83
N ARG A 360 -20.73 1.64 10.68
CA ARG A 360 -20.67 3.06 10.31
C ARG A 360 -22.04 3.59 9.92
N LEU A 361 -22.86 2.78 9.22
CA LEU A 361 -24.27 3.10 9.03
C LEU A 361 -25.02 3.08 10.36
N LEU A 362 -24.71 2.15 11.26
CA LEU A 362 -25.33 2.07 12.58
C LEU A 362 -24.95 3.28 13.47
N GLU A 363 -23.73 3.80 13.38
CA GLU A 363 -23.34 5.08 13.99
C GLU A 363 -24.18 6.26 13.44
N ALA A 364 -24.37 6.35 12.12
CA ALA A 364 -25.20 7.39 11.50
C ALA A 364 -26.68 7.26 11.88
N ILE A 365 -27.23 6.03 11.93
CA ILE A 365 -28.57 5.75 12.46
C ILE A 365 -28.67 6.24 13.92
N VAL A 366 -27.71 5.88 14.77
CA VAL A 366 -27.68 6.31 16.17
C VAL A 366 -27.61 7.83 16.28
N GLU A 367 -26.79 8.52 15.49
CA GLU A 367 -26.67 9.99 15.54
C GLU A 367 -27.96 10.70 15.05
N PHE A 368 -28.50 10.31 13.90
CA PHE A 368 -29.56 11.08 13.23
C PHE A 368 -30.99 10.62 13.54
N ALA A 369 -31.24 9.38 13.97
CA ALA A 369 -32.60 8.84 14.14
C ALA A 369 -33.55 9.68 15.04
N PRO A 370 -34.88 9.61 14.80
CA PRO A 370 -35.88 10.18 15.71
C PRO A 370 -35.75 9.67 17.15
N SER A 371 -36.10 10.50 18.13
CA SER A 371 -35.89 10.19 19.56
C SER A 371 -36.73 9.01 20.08
N LYS A 372 -37.85 8.65 19.45
CA LYS A 372 -38.59 7.39 19.75
C LYS A 372 -37.75 6.18 19.34
N LEU A 373 -37.28 6.17 18.09
CA LEU A 373 -36.50 5.08 17.49
C LEU A 373 -35.17 4.88 18.24
N PHE A 374 -34.41 5.94 18.49
CA PHE A 374 -33.17 5.88 19.27
C PHE A 374 -33.39 5.30 20.69
N LYS A 375 -34.46 5.71 21.38
CA LYS A 375 -34.78 5.17 22.72
C LYS A 375 -35.18 3.69 22.70
N SER A 376 -35.85 3.22 21.63
CA SER A 376 -36.16 1.80 21.48
C SER A 376 -34.89 0.99 21.20
N LEU A 377 -34.07 1.43 20.22
CA LEU A 377 -32.77 0.81 19.93
C LEU A 377 -31.91 0.71 21.19
N TYR A 378 -31.68 1.82 21.91
CA TYR A 378 -30.86 1.82 23.13
C TYR A 378 -31.38 0.85 24.18
N ARG A 379 -32.68 0.90 24.52
CA ARG A 379 -33.27 0.07 25.58
C ARG A 379 -33.21 -1.42 25.27
N GLU A 380 -33.62 -1.81 24.06
CA GLU A 380 -33.80 -3.22 23.71
C GLU A 380 -32.51 -3.91 23.25
N PHE A 381 -31.54 -3.19 22.66
CA PHE A 381 -30.35 -3.80 22.04
C PHE A 381 -29.01 -3.47 22.67
N PHE A 382 -28.89 -2.32 23.35
CA PHE A 382 -27.59 -1.79 23.78
C PHE A 382 -27.43 -1.67 25.29
N LYS A 383 -28.49 -1.33 26.05
CA LYS A 383 -28.40 -1.07 27.49
C LYS A 383 -27.73 -2.22 28.23
N GLU A 384 -28.34 -3.42 28.17
CA GLU A 384 -27.84 -4.63 28.85
C GLU A 384 -26.57 -5.22 28.23
N ARG A 385 -26.15 -4.74 27.04
CA ARG A 385 -24.94 -5.20 26.32
C ARG A 385 -23.78 -4.21 26.36
N THR A 386 -23.94 -3.07 27.04
CA THR A 386 -22.99 -1.95 27.08
C THR A 386 -21.55 -2.38 27.37
N ASP A 387 -21.32 -3.26 28.34
CA ASP A 387 -20.01 -3.75 28.75
C ASP A 387 -19.32 -4.61 27.66
N SER A 388 -20.10 -5.36 26.88
CA SER A 388 -19.62 -6.26 25.83
C SER A 388 -19.32 -5.50 24.53
N LEU A 389 -20.16 -4.52 24.21
CA LEU A 389 -20.05 -3.71 22.99
C LEU A 389 -18.91 -2.68 23.13
N SER A 390 -18.76 -2.03 24.28
CA SER A 390 -17.60 -1.15 24.57
C SER A 390 -16.26 -1.89 24.49
N ARG A 391 -16.23 -3.19 24.84
CA ARG A 391 -15.05 -4.06 24.72
C ARG A 391 -14.75 -4.55 23.31
N ASN A 392 -15.62 -4.32 22.32
CA ASN A 392 -15.42 -4.67 20.92
C ASN A 392 -14.78 -3.50 20.15
N GLU A 393 -14.03 -3.81 19.08
CA GLU A 393 -13.30 -2.81 18.28
C GLU A 393 -14.17 -2.07 17.26
N ILE A 394 -15.29 -2.65 16.88
CA ILE A 394 -16.23 -2.13 15.90
C ILE A 394 -17.41 -1.50 16.64
N ALA A 395 -18.10 -2.28 17.48
CA ALA A 395 -19.23 -1.82 18.27
C ALA A 395 -18.89 -0.71 19.28
N GLY A 396 -17.62 -0.59 19.71
CA GLY A 396 -17.17 0.46 20.63
C GLY A 396 -17.42 1.88 20.08
N TYR A 397 -17.33 2.07 18.76
CA TYR A 397 -17.66 3.36 18.12
C TYR A 397 -19.17 3.66 18.16
N VAL A 398 -20.02 2.63 17.95
CA VAL A 398 -21.48 2.74 18.11
C VAL A 398 -21.85 3.14 19.55
N VAL A 399 -21.17 2.56 20.56
CA VAL A 399 -21.36 2.94 21.97
C VAL A 399 -20.96 4.39 22.24
N CYS A 400 -19.85 4.89 21.67
CA CYS A 400 -19.51 6.32 21.74
C CYS A 400 -20.64 7.21 21.16
N LYS A 401 -21.23 6.84 20.03
CA LYS A 401 -22.38 7.57 19.46
C LYS A 401 -23.65 7.48 20.30
N MET A 402 -23.82 6.43 21.10
CA MET A 402 -24.88 6.40 22.12
C MET A 402 -24.61 7.35 23.29
N MET A 403 -23.37 7.43 23.80
CA MET A 403 -22.97 8.39 24.85
C MET A 403 -23.25 9.85 24.46
N GLU A 404 -23.15 10.18 23.17
CA GLU A 404 -23.49 11.49 22.62
C GLU A 404 -24.99 11.83 22.76
N ARG A 405 -25.89 10.84 22.83
CA ARG A 405 -27.36 11.07 22.83
C ARG A 405 -28.11 10.73 24.11
N VAL A 406 -27.56 9.89 25.00
CA VAL A 406 -28.24 9.50 26.26
C VAL A 406 -28.49 10.68 27.23
N GLY A 407 -29.43 10.45 28.16
CA GLY A 407 -29.75 11.37 29.26
C GLY A 407 -28.79 11.23 30.44
N LYS A 408 -28.90 12.12 31.45
CA LYS A 408 -28.02 12.13 32.63
C LYS A 408 -28.04 10.82 33.42
N HIS A 409 -29.23 10.23 33.59
CA HIS A 409 -29.41 8.95 34.31
C HIS A 409 -28.89 7.76 33.50
N ASP A 410 -29.33 7.62 32.24
CA ASP A 410 -28.85 6.55 31.34
C ASP A 410 -27.32 6.56 31.15
N LEU A 411 -26.71 7.74 31.16
CA LEU A 411 -25.24 7.89 31.11
C LEU A 411 -24.56 7.43 32.41
N ALA A 412 -25.19 7.63 33.57
CA ALA A 412 -24.68 7.12 34.84
C ALA A 412 -24.77 5.58 34.92
N ASP A 413 -25.89 4.99 34.47
CA ASP A 413 -26.03 3.53 34.32
C ASP A 413 -24.95 2.96 33.37
N MET A 414 -24.77 3.62 32.21
CA MET A 414 -23.77 3.27 31.20
C MET A 414 -22.35 3.40 31.76
N MET A 415 -22.06 4.42 32.57
CA MET A 415 -20.77 4.58 33.26
C MET A 415 -20.51 3.40 34.20
N GLN A 416 -21.47 3.04 35.06
CA GLN A 416 -21.31 1.91 36.00
C GLN A 416 -21.04 0.59 35.27
N SER A 417 -21.68 0.38 34.11
CA SER A 417 -21.46 -0.81 33.26
C SER A 417 -20.05 -0.86 32.63
N ILE A 418 -19.43 0.31 32.37
CA ILE A 418 -18.14 0.44 31.69
C ILE A 418 -16.97 0.50 32.68
N LEU A 419 -17.16 1.00 33.91
CA LEU A 419 -16.11 1.14 34.93
C LEU A 419 -15.25 -0.14 35.12
N PRO A 420 -15.81 -1.36 35.24
CA PRO A 420 -15.00 -2.59 35.36
C PRO A 420 -14.12 -2.89 34.14
N GLN A 421 -14.47 -2.35 32.97
CA GLN A 421 -13.77 -2.58 31.71
C GLN A 421 -12.70 -1.53 31.41
N VAL A 422 -12.63 -0.42 32.17
CA VAL A 422 -11.66 0.68 31.97
C VAL A 422 -10.22 0.17 31.86
N LYS A 423 -9.83 -0.79 32.72
CA LYS A 423 -8.52 -1.44 32.65
C LYS A 423 -8.27 -2.10 31.28
N GLY A 424 -9.17 -2.98 30.86
CA GLY A 424 -9.07 -3.68 29.58
C GLY A 424 -9.18 -2.75 28.37
N LEU A 425 -9.81 -1.58 28.50
CA LEU A 425 -9.83 -0.55 27.46
C LEU A 425 -8.48 0.18 27.34
N VAL A 426 -7.85 0.55 28.46
CA VAL A 426 -6.49 1.14 28.48
C VAL A 426 -5.45 0.14 27.96
N GLU A 427 -5.47 -1.10 28.45
CA GLU A 427 -4.54 -2.17 28.04
C GLU A 427 -4.64 -2.51 26.54
N ARG A 428 -5.79 -2.26 25.90
CA ARG A 428 -6.05 -2.48 24.47
C ARG A 428 -5.94 -1.21 23.60
N GLY A 429 -5.47 -0.09 24.16
CA GLY A 429 -5.34 1.20 23.46
C GLY A 429 -6.66 1.91 23.12
N ARG A 430 -7.81 1.42 23.62
CA ARG A 430 -9.17 1.89 23.26
C ARG A 430 -9.63 3.06 24.15
N THR A 431 -8.74 4.02 24.38
CA THR A 431 -9.00 5.18 25.26
C THR A 431 -10.09 6.11 24.74
N VAL A 432 -10.47 6.03 23.46
CA VAL A 432 -11.57 6.81 22.86
C VAL A 432 -12.88 6.62 23.63
N VAL A 433 -13.24 5.40 24.03
CA VAL A 433 -14.46 5.12 24.80
C VAL A 433 -14.43 5.83 26.16
N ILE A 434 -13.26 5.84 26.81
CA ILE A 434 -13.04 6.50 28.11
C ILE A 434 -13.08 8.02 27.94
N LYS A 435 -12.46 8.56 26.87
CA LYS A 435 -12.47 9.99 26.54
C LYS A 435 -13.91 10.48 26.33
N THR A 436 -14.68 9.81 25.47
CA THR A 436 -16.07 10.16 25.23
C THR A 436 -16.90 10.04 26.51
N LEU A 437 -16.68 9.01 27.35
CA LEU A 437 -17.36 8.90 28.63
C LEU A 437 -17.07 10.10 29.55
N ILE A 438 -15.80 10.54 29.67
CA ILE A 438 -15.42 11.73 30.44
C ILE A 438 -16.08 13.00 29.87
N ASP A 439 -15.92 13.26 28.57
CA ASP A 439 -16.49 14.45 27.91
C ASP A 439 -18.01 14.54 28.11
N ARG A 440 -18.70 13.40 28.01
CA ARG A 440 -20.15 13.30 28.16
C ARG A 440 -20.59 13.38 29.61
N CYS A 441 -19.84 12.82 30.57
CA CYS A 441 -20.10 12.99 31.99
C CYS A 441 -19.95 14.46 32.41
N VAL A 442 -18.89 15.15 31.97
CA VAL A 442 -18.71 16.59 32.20
C VAL A 442 -19.85 17.40 31.57
N ALA A 443 -20.19 17.14 30.30
CA ALA A 443 -21.29 17.82 29.59
C ALA A 443 -22.71 17.46 30.10
N ARG A 444 -22.83 16.57 31.08
CA ARG A 444 -24.09 16.18 31.75
C ARG A 444 -24.03 16.33 33.27
N GLU A 445 -22.94 16.85 33.83
CA GLU A 445 -22.70 16.96 35.28
C GLU A 445 -22.89 15.61 36.01
N VAL A 446 -22.39 14.52 35.44
CA VAL A 446 -22.28 13.20 36.08
C VAL A 446 -20.91 13.13 36.77
N ASP A 447 -20.88 12.59 37.99
CA ASP A 447 -19.65 12.45 38.77
C ASP A 447 -18.60 11.58 38.04
N THR A 448 -17.39 12.11 37.92
CA THR A 448 -16.24 11.47 37.27
C THR A 448 -15.24 10.86 38.24
N GLN A 449 -15.42 11.03 39.56
CA GLN A 449 -14.55 10.44 40.60
C GLN A 449 -14.37 8.92 40.46
N PRO A 450 -15.40 8.10 40.11
CA PRO A 450 -15.22 6.67 39.87
C PRO A 450 -14.29 6.36 38.68
N ILE A 451 -14.32 7.21 37.63
CA ILE A 451 -13.44 7.06 36.46
C ILE A 451 -11.98 7.38 36.87
N ALA A 452 -11.78 8.40 37.71
CA ALA A 452 -10.46 8.75 38.23
C ALA A 452 -9.84 7.60 39.03
N GLN A 453 -10.59 6.97 39.93
CA GLN A 453 -10.12 5.82 40.73
C GLN A 453 -9.71 4.62 39.87
N GLN A 454 -10.47 4.32 38.81
CA GLN A 454 -10.09 3.27 37.87
C GLN A 454 -8.82 3.63 37.09
N LEU A 455 -8.71 4.86 36.56
CA LEU A 455 -7.53 5.29 35.81
C LEU A 455 -6.26 5.35 36.69
N GLU A 456 -6.37 5.79 37.95
CA GLU A 456 -5.29 5.73 38.94
C GLU A 456 -4.80 4.29 39.15
N THR A 457 -5.73 3.36 39.34
CA THR A 457 -5.44 1.92 39.51
C THR A 457 -4.77 1.32 38.27
N CYS A 458 -5.22 1.69 37.06
CA CYS A 458 -4.73 1.12 35.81
C CYS A 458 -3.35 1.66 35.40
N CYS A 459 -3.13 2.96 35.60
CA CYS A 459 -1.88 3.64 35.26
C CYS A 459 -0.97 3.83 36.49
N SER A 460 -1.04 2.94 37.48
CA SER A 460 -0.29 3.04 38.73
C SER A 460 1.22 2.81 38.57
N GLY A 461 2.02 3.87 38.68
CA GLY A 461 3.47 3.85 38.81
C GLY A 461 3.95 3.63 40.24
N THR A 462 5.26 3.79 40.46
CA THR A 462 5.92 3.54 41.76
C THR A 462 5.45 4.44 42.91
N ASN A 463 4.79 5.57 42.61
CA ASN A 463 4.33 6.57 43.57
C ASN A 463 2.87 7.02 43.29
N GLY A 464 2.02 6.18 42.70
CA GLY A 464 0.65 6.55 42.25
C GLY A 464 0.57 6.74 40.73
N PHE A 465 -0.49 7.41 40.24
CA PHE A 465 -0.75 7.56 38.80
C PHE A 465 0.43 8.11 37.99
N ASP A 466 0.75 7.43 36.89
CA ASP A 466 1.88 7.68 36.01
C ASP A 466 1.40 8.04 34.59
N ILE A 467 1.38 9.35 34.32
CA ILE A 467 0.96 9.94 33.04
C ILE A 467 1.84 9.49 31.86
N ALA A 468 3.09 9.07 32.10
CA ALA A 468 3.97 8.61 31.03
C ALA A 468 3.51 7.26 30.44
N ARG A 469 2.73 6.46 31.18
CA ARG A 469 2.09 5.24 30.65
C ARG A 469 0.97 5.53 29.65
N LEU A 470 0.29 6.66 29.82
CA LEU A 470 -0.77 7.11 28.92
C LEU A 470 -0.21 7.87 27.72
N LEU A 471 0.84 8.68 27.92
CA LEU A 471 1.45 9.50 26.86
C LEU A 471 2.54 8.77 26.05
N LYS A 472 3.16 7.71 26.60
CA LYS A 472 4.29 6.95 26.02
C LYS A 472 5.40 7.84 25.40
N PRO A 473 5.90 8.87 26.11
CA PRO A 473 6.74 9.91 25.52
C PRO A 473 8.08 9.35 25.04
N GLY A 474 8.35 9.49 23.74
CA GLY A 474 9.61 9.06 23.13
C GLY A 474 9.86 7.55 23.16
N GLU A 475 8.88 6.74 22.76
CA GLU A 475 9.11 5.40 22.15
C GLU A 475 9.54 5.51 20.66
N ASP A 476 9.98 6.69 20.20
CA ASP A 476 10.21 7.06 18.79
C ASP A 476 11.67 6.82 18.33
N GLY A 477 12.28 5.72 18.76
CA GLY A 477 13.69 5.40 18.52
C GLY A 477 13.91 3.96 18.04
N GLY A 478 13.65 3.71 16.76
CA GLY A 478 13.86 2.42 16.09
C GLY A 478 13.79 2.56 14.56
N THR A 479 14.51 1.73 13.81
CA THR A 479 14.79 1.96 12.37
C THR A 479 13.73 1.40 11.40
N ASP A 480 13.32 2.24 10.45
CA ASP A 480 12.77 2.01 9.10
C ASP A 480 11.63 0.99 8.82
N ALA A 481 11.25 0.11 9.75
CA ALA A 481 10.01 -0.69 9.66
C ALA A 481 8.71 0.14 9.93
N VAL A 482 8.89 1.45 10.11
CA VAL A 482 8.11 2.35 10.97
C VAL A 482 7.16 3.21 10.10
N ARG A 483 6.23 2.57 9.36
CA ARG A 483 5.27 3.31 8.50
C ARG A 483 3.83 2.81 8.45
N LYS A 484 3.49 1.71 9.12
CA LYS A 484 2.11 1.19 9.15
C LYS A 484 1.56 1.05 10.55
N LYS A 485 2.32 0.41 11.44
CA LYS A 485 2.03 0.44 12.87
C LYS A 485 2.45 1.81 13.46
N SER A 486 3.14 2.68 12.71
CA SER A 486 3.46 4.06 13.13
C SER A 486 2.20 4.88 13.24
N HIS A 487 1.28 4.74 12.27
CA HIS A 487 -0.09 5.24 12.40
C HIS A 487 -0.83 4.65 13.61
N GLN A 488 -0.48 3.45 14.08
CA GLN A 488 -1.10 2.82 15.26
C GLN A 488 -0.46 3.28 16.59
N LEU A 489 0.86 3.43 16.69
CA LEU A 489 1.55 3.94 17.87
C LEU A 489 1.38 5.46 18.00
N GLN A 490 1.39 6.19 16.89
CA GLN A 490 0.98 7.59 16.82
C GLN A 490 -0.51 7.75 17.11
N SER A 491 -1.37 6.80 16.68
CA SER A 491 -2.77 6.71 17.14
C SER A 491 -2.85 6.54 18.64
N ASP A 492 -2.15 5.57 19.23
CA ASP A 492 -2.16 5.30 20.67
C ASP A 492 -1.66 6.51 21.48
N LYS A 493 -0.57 7.15 21.03
CA LYS A 493 -0.07 8.41 21.62
C LYS A 493 -1.07 9.56 21.45
N THR A 494 -1.76 9.62 20.32
CA THR A 494 -2.79 10.65 20.05
C THR A 494 -4.02 10.43 20.91
N HIS A 495 -4.56 9.21 20.96
CA HIS A 495 -5.70 8.85 21.81
C HIS A 495 -5.34 8.88 23.31
N GLY A 496 -4.08 8.64 23.68
CA GLY A 496 -3.55 8.84 25.03
C GLY A 496 -3.47 10.32 25.41
N SER A 497 -2.86 11.15 24.56
CA SER A 497 -2.79 12.60 24.74
C SER A 497 -4.17 13.27 24.71
N LEU A 498 -5.11 12.78 23.88
CA LEU A 498 -6.50 13.24 23.85
C LEU A 498 -7.30 12.82 25.09
N LEU A 499 -7.04 11.63 25.66
CA LEU A 499 -7.61 11.24 26.95
C LEU A 499 -7.03 12.12 28.07
N ALA A 500 -5.72 12.35 28.11
CA ALA A 500 -5.08 13.23 29.08
C ALA A 500 -5.60 14.67 29.00
N GLN A 501 -5.83 15.20 27.80
CA GLN A 501 -6.46 16.52 27.60
C GLN A 501 -7.92 16.56 28.09
N ALA A 502 -8.71 15.50 27.89
CA ALA A 502 -10.06 15.40 28.46
C ALA A 502 -10.02 15.33 30.01
N MET A 503 -9.06 14.61 30.59
CA MET A 503 -8.83 14.57 32.04
C MET A 503 -8.44 15.95 32.60
N ILE A 504 -7.61 16.73 31.90
CA ILE A 504 -7.22 18.11 32.27
C ILE A 504 -8.40 19.09 32.18
N GLY A 505 -9.37 18.85 31.28
CA GLY A 505 -10.58 19.64 31.14
C GLY A 505 -11.65 19.34 32.21
N ALA A 506 -11.72 18.09 32.67
CA ALA A 506 -12.64 17.65 33.71
C ALA A 506 -12.25 18.22 35.09
N PRO A 507 -13.17 18.90 35.82
CA PRO A 507 -12.88 19.42 37.15
C PRO A 507 -12.69 18.29 38.17
N GLY A 508 -11.95 18.59 39.25
CA GLY A 508 -11.66 17.62 40.32
C GLY A 508 -10.63 16.56 39.91
N SER A 509 -10.76 15.37 40.50
CA SER A 509 -9.65 14.41 40.63
C SER A 509 -9.07 13.89 39.32
N LEU A 510 -9.80 13.93 38.19
CA LEU A 510 -9.22 13.61 36.88
C LEU A 510 -8.09 14.57 36.49
N SER A 511 -8.28 15.88 36.72
CA SER A 511 -7.25 16.89 36.45
C SER A 511 -6.11 16.82 37.46
N GLU A 512 -6.42 16.59 38.73
CA GLU A 512 -5.44 16.48 39.82
C GLU A 512 -4.46 15.34 39.55
N LEU A 513 -4.94 14.14 39.18
CA LEU A 513 -4.08 13.00 38.81
C LEU A 513 -3.04 13.36 37.73
N VAL A 514 -3.45 14.10 36.69
CA VAL A 514 -2.53 14.50 35.61
C VAL A 514 -1.53 15.55 36.10
N PHE A 515 -1.99 16.56 36.85
CA PHE A 515 -1.13 17.61 37.39
C PHE A 515 -0.07 17.06 38.37
N ASP A 516 -0.48 16.20 39.30
CA ASP A 516 0.38 15.62 40.32
C ASP A 516 1.34 14.54 39.75
N SER A 517 1.08 14.03 38.56
CA SER A 517 1.97 13.14 37.83
C SER A 517 3.01 13.90 37.01
N LEU A 518 2.60 14.95 36.29
CA LEU A 518 3.51 15.84 35.53
C LEU A 518 4.50 16.61 36.43
N VAL A 519 4.14 16.91 37.68
CA VAL A 519 5.08 17.48 38.67
C VAL A 519 6.09 16.44 39.20
N ARG A 520 5.77 15.15 39.07
CA ARG A 520 6.51 14.02 39.66
C ARG A 520 7.45 13.33 38.66
N SER A 521 7.24 13.52 37.36
CA SER A 521 8.09 12.98 36.27
C SER A 521 9.53 13.50 36.29
N GLY A 522 9.76 14.71 36.79
CA GLY A 522 11.09 15.32 36.91
C GLY A 522 11.67 15.83 35.58
N PRO A 523 12.75 16.66 35.63
CA PRO A 523 13.22 17.45 34.49
C PRO A 523 13.43 16.67 33.19
N ALA A 524 14.14 15.54 33.24
CA ALA A 524 14.47 14.76 32.04
C ALA A 524 13.24 14.20 31.31
N LEU A 525 12.27 13.65 32.05
CA LEU A 525 11.05 13.08 31.47
C LEU A 525 10.07 14.17 31.05
N SER A 526 9.96 15.26 31.81
CA SER A 526 9.15 16.43 31.44
C SER A 526 9.66 17.10 30.17
N LEU A 527 10.99 17.23 30.01
CA LEU A 527 11.62 17.70 28.77
C LEU A 527 11.35 16.75 27.58
N LYS A 528 11.37 15.43 27.82
CA LYS A 528 11.04 14.40 26.81
C LYS A 528 9.58 14.53 26.34
N ILE A 529 8.64 14.73 27.27
CA ILE A 529 7.21 14.98 26.97
C ILE A 529 7.05 16.29 26.18
N ALA A 530 7.83 17.34 26.50
CA ALA A 530 7.70 18.64 25.85
C ALA A 530 8.20 18.67 24.39
N LYS A 531 9.20 17.84 24.03
CA LYS A 531 9.72 17.69 22.65
C LYS A 531 8.93 16.68 21.79
N ASP A 532 8.14 15.81 22.41
CA ASP A 532 7.26 14.86 21.70
C ASP A 532 6.10 15.60 21.01
N ALA A 533 5.96 15.42 19.69
CA ALA A 533 4.98 16.12 18.85
C ALA A 533 3.51 15.87 19.24
N THR A 534 3.23 14.80 20.00
CA THR A 534 1.88 14.38 20.40
C THR A 534 1.65 14.60 21.90
N ALA A 535 2.63 14.28 22.75
CA ALA A 535 2.54 14.42 24.20
C ALA A 535 2.71 15.87 24.68
N SER A 536 3.44 16.72 23.94
CA SER A 536 3.60 18.16 24.24
C SER A 536 2.28 18.91 24.33
N ARG A 537 1.26 18.51 23.56
CA ARG A 537 -0.11 19.07 23.64
C ARG A 537 -0.76 18.89 25.01
N THR A 538 -0.43 17.81 25.73
CA THR A 538 -0.90 17.61 27.12
C THR A 538 -0.24 18.61 28.08
N VAL A 539 1.03 18.97 27.88
CA VAL A 539 1.71 20.01 28.69
C VAL A 539 1.18 21.41 28.37
N GLN A 540 0.92 21.72 27.10
CA GLN A 540 0.30 22.98 26.68
C GLN A 540 -1.08 23.15 27.35
N ALA A 541 -1.94 22.12 27.25
CA ALA A 541 -3.24 22.10 27.92
C ALA A 541 -3.12 22.24 29.46
N ALA A 542 -2.16 21.55 30.08
CA ALA A 542 -1.96 21.63 31.53
C ALA A 542 -1.47 23.01 32.02
N LEU A 543 -0.62 23.70 31.26
CA LEU A 543 -0.12 25.03 31.62
C LEU A 543 -1.20 26.12 31.51
N VAL A 544 -2.12 26.00 30.55
CA VAL A 544 -3.18 26.98 30.28
C VAL A 544 -4.49 26.66 31.01
N SER A 545 -4.73 25.40 31.41
CA SER A 545 -5.98 24.94 32.05
C SER A 545 -6.41 25.80 33.26
N PRO A 546 -7.70 26.19 33.35
CA PRO A 546 -8.21 26.98 34.47
C PRO A 546 -8.12 26.23 35.82
N HIS A 547 -8.10 24.90 35.80
CA HIS A 547 -7.98 24.06 37.00
C HIS A 547 -6.53 23.97 37.53
N ALA A 548 -5.54 24.38 36.73
CA ALA A 548 -4.12 24.23 37.05
C ALA A 548 -3.61 25.31 38.02
N SER A 549 -3.29 24.94 39.26
CA SER A 549 -2.88 25.87 40.32
C SER A 549 -1.55 26.59 40.05
N ILE A 550 -1.38 27.79 40.62
CA ILE A 550 -0.13 28.58 40.56
C ILE A 550 1.08 27.76 41.05
N ILE A 551 0.89 26.90 42.05
CA ILE A 551 1.93 26.02 42.60
C ILE A 551 2.33 24.95 41.58
N PHE A 552 1.36 24.30 40.92
CA PHE A 552 1.59 23.36 39.84
C PHE A 552 2.35 24.04 38.69
N ARG A 553 1.83 25.16 38.15
CA ARG A 553 2.43 25.85 37.01
C ARG A 553 3.88 26.27 37.30
N ARG A 554 4.16 26.81 38.50
CA ARG A 554 5.52 27.11 38.94
C ARG A 554 6.43 25.87 38.96
N LYS A 555 5.99 24.77 39.58
CA LYS A 555 6.77 23.51 39.64
C LYS A 555 7.01 22.91 38.26
N MET A 556 6.05 23.00 37.34
CA MET A 556 6.23 22.55 35.96
C MET A 556 7.31 23.36 35.23
N ILE A 557 7.21 24.69 35.26
CA ILE A 557 8.13 25.54 34.50
C ILE A 557 9.56 25.45 35.05
N GLN A 558 9.70 25.27 36.36
CA GLN A 558 11.00 25.04 37.01
C GLN A 558 11.71 23.75 36.53
N GLN A 559 10.99 22.77 35.96
CA GLN A 559 11.60 21.57 35.38
C GLN A 559 12.26 21.82 34.01
N PHE A 560 12.01 22.97 33.37
CA PHE A 560 12.55 23.32 32.04
C PHE A 560 13.74 24.28 32.08
N TYR A 561 14.08 24.84 33.25
CA TYR A 561 15.22 25.75 33.40
C TYR A 561 16.54 25.08 32.99
N GLY A 562 17.44 25.86 32.38
CA GLY A 562 18.66 25.39 31.73
C GLY A 562 18.46 24.77 30.35
N ASN A 563 17.21 24.51 29.93
CA ASN A 563 16.86 23.87 28.65
C ASN A 563 15.97 24.77 27.76
N ILE A 564 15.57 25.94 28.25
CA ILE A 564 14.63 26.86 27.57
C ILE A 564 15.09 27.23 26.15
N GLY A 565 16.38 27.55 25.97
CA GLY A 565 16.94 27.93 24.68
C GLY A 565 16.91 26.79 23.65
N GLU A 566 17.10 25.55 24.09
CA GLU A 566 17.00 24.35 23.26
C GLU A 566 15.53 24.04 22.92
N MET A 567 14.63 24.12 23.89
CA MET A 567 13.19 23.94 23.69
C MET A 567 12.60 24.93 22.69
N ALA A 568 13.07 26.18 22.68
CA ALA A 568 12.63 27.20 21.72
C ALA A 568 13.19 27.01 20.29
N LEU A 569 14.13 26.07 20.09
CA LEU A 569 14.61 25.64 18.76
C LEU A 569 13.86 24.41 18.21
N ASP A 570 13.15 23.67 19.07
CA ASP A 570 12.43 22.45 18.72
C ASP A 570 10.98 22.73 18.24
N PRO A 571 10.48 22.05 17.17
CA PRO A 571 9.13 22.29 16.64
C PRO A 571 7.96 21.97 17.58
N SER A 572 8.14 21.10 18.57
CA SER A 572 7.10 20.71 19.53
C SER A 572 7.19 21.54 20.81
N ALA A 573 8.41 21.67 21.34
CA ALA A 573 8.66 22.33 22.62
C ALA A 573 8.59 23.86 22.52
N SER A 574 8.81 24.46 21.34
CA SER A 574 8.59 25.90 21.13
C SER A 574 7.15 26.33 21.43
N HIS A 575 6.16 25.51 21.07
CA HIS A 575 4.76 25.73 21.47
C HIS A 575 4.52 25.56 22.99
N VAL A 576 5.30 24.72 23.67
CA VAL A 576 5.28 24.64 25.14
C VAL A 576 5.86 25.93 25.74
N ILE A 577 6.95 26.45 25.19
CA ILE A 577 7.54 27.74 25.62
C ILE A 577 6.55 28.89 25.41
N ASP A 578 5.88 29.01 24.26
CA ASP A 578 4.84 30.03 24.06
C ASP A 578 3.66 29.86 25.07
N SER A 579 3.26 28.61 25.37
CA SER A 579 2.23 28.34 26.39
C SER A 579 2.62 28.75 27.81
N ILE A 580 3.92 28.88 28.12
CA ILE A 580 4.39 29.42 29.41
C ILE A 580 3.97 30.90 29.55
N TRP A 581 3.93 31.68 28.47
CA TRP A 581 3.52 33.09 28.54
C TRP A 581 2.07 33.20 29.04
N GLU A 582 1.13 32.47 28.45
CA GLU A 582 -0.27 32.45 28.88
C GLU A 582 -0.45 31.78 30.25
N GLY A 583 0.26 30.69 30.51
CA GLY A 583 0.18 29.96 31.78
C GLY A 583 0.70 30.73 33.00
N THR A 584 1.61 31.69 32.84
CA THR A 584 2.29 32.41 33.96
C THR A 584 1.52 33.60 34.55
N HIS A 585 0.19 33.54 34.56
CA HIS A 585 -0.62 34.44 35.38
C HIS A 585 -0.21 34.33 36.88
N GLY A 586 -0.01 35.47 37.53
CA GLY A 586 0.56 35.60 38.88
C GLY A 586 2.06 35.34 39.00
N LEU A 587 2.77 34.99 37.92
CA LEU A 587 4.15 34.46 37.94
C LEU A 587 5.12 35.27 37.06
N ALA A 588 4.99 36.60 37.02
CA ALA A 588 5.77 37.48 36.14
C ALA A 588 7.31 37.32 36.22
N PHE A 589 7.85 36.93 37.39
CA PHE A 589 9.28 36.67 37.56
C PHE A 589 9.79 35.43 36.79
N ILE A 590 8.91 34.45 36.54
CA ILE A 590 9.24 33.27 35.73
C ILE A 590 9.42 33.68 34.26
N ARG A 591 8.55 34.55 33.74
CA ARG A 591 8.70 35.11 32.38
C ARG A 591 10.04 35.81 32.23
N GLU A 592 10.45 36.61 33.22
CA GLU A 592 11.76 37.29 33.18
C GLU A 592 12.92 36.28 33.18
N ARG A 593 12.85 35.19 33.97
CA ARG A 593 13.87 34.12 33.92
C ARG A 593 13.92 33.38 32.58
N VAL A 594 12.77 33.04 32.00
CA VAL A 594 12.69 32.40 30.68
C VAL A 594 13.24 33.32 29.58
N ALA A 595 12.99 34.64 29.66
CA ALA A 595 13.56 35.62 28.75
C ALA A 595 15.09 35.78 28.89
N GLU A 596 15.69 35.54 30.06
CA GLU A 596 17.15 35.47 30.20
C GLU A 596 17.74 34.31 29.39
N GLU A 597 17.22 33.09 29.58
CA GLU A 597 17.72 31.89 28.88
C GLU A 597 17.44 31.95 27.37
N LEU A 598 16.36 32.60 26.92
CA LEU A 598 16.12 32.91 25.50
C LEU A 598 17.13 33.94 24.97
N ALA A 599 17.45 34.99 25.72
CA ALA A 599 18.41 36.02 25.29
C ALA A 599 19.85 35.49 25.20
N GLU A 600 20.22 34.54 26.05
CA GLU A 600 21.50 33.80 25.99
C GLU A 600 21.65 32.98 24.69
N ASN A 601 20.54 32.58 24.07
CA ASN A 601 20.49 31.72 22.87
C ASN A 601 20.10 32.46 21.57
N GLU A 602 20.16 33.80 21.57
CA GLU A 602 19.68 34.66 20.46
C GLU A 602 20.19 34.26 19.06
N ALA A 603 21.49 33.95 18.93
CA ALA A 603 22.11 33.68 17.64
C ALA A 603 21.47 32.46 16.95
N SER A 604 21.29 31.37 17.68
CA SER A 604 20.62 30.15 17.22
C SER A 604 19.13 30.40 16.96
N LEU A 605 18.45 31.11 17.86
CA LEU A 605 17.01 31.39 17.75
C LEU A 605 16.69 32.25 16.52
N ARG A 606 17.51 33.26 16.19
CA ARG A 606 17.31 34.08 14.99
C ARG A 606 17.60 33.32 13.69
N GLN A 607 18.43 32.27 13.71
CA GLN A 607 18.71 31.43 12.55
C GLN A 607 17.59 30.38 12.32
N SER A 608 17.03 29.80 13.37
CA SER A 608 15.90 28.86 13.29
C SER A 608 14.59 29.54 12.85
N PHE A 609 13.76 28.83 12.09
CA PHE A 609 12.41 29.29 11.72
C PHE A 609 11.47 29.36 12.94
N VAL A 610 11.43 28.30 13.75
CA VAL A 610 10.62 28.26 14.98
C VAL A 610 11.21 29.15 16.07
N GLY A 611 12.54 29.25 16.15
CA GLY A 611 13.21 30.19 17.07
C GLY A 611 12.85 31.65 16.80
N ARG A 612 12.71 32.06 15.53
CA ARG A 612 12.21 33.40 15.16
C ARG A 612 10.74 33.62 15.55
N ALA A 613 9.91 32.56 15.55
CA ALA A 613 8.54 32.66 16.01
C ALA A 613 8.47 32.93 17.51
N VAL A 614 9.15 32.10 18.34
CA VAL A 614 9.23 32.31 19.80
C VAL A 614 9.84 33.68 20.13
N TRP A 615 10.93 34.06 19.45
CA TRP A 615 11.59 35.37 19.65
C TRP A 615 10.65 36.57 19.44
N ARG A 616 9.74 36.47 18.46
CA ARG A 616 8.70 37.47 18.20
C ARG A 616 7.57 37.38 19.23
N ASN A 617 7.07 36.17 19.50
CA ASN A 617 5.94 35.93 20.39
C ASN A 617 6.24 36.36 21.85
N TRP A 618 7.51 36.28 22.25
CA TRP A 618 8.03 36.76 23.55
C TRP A 618 8.53 38.22 23.53
N ASP A 619 8.33 38.99 22.46
CA ASP A 619 8.80 40.40 22.35
C ASP A 619 10.30 40.60 22.68
N MET A 620 11.15 39.64 22.31
CA MET A 620 12.54 39.58 22.77
C MET A 620 13.42 40.73 22.25
N ASP A 621 13.06 41.34 21.11
CA ASP A 621 13.69 42.59 20.65
C ASP A 621 13.36 43.79 21.57
N LEU A 622 12.17 43.84 22.20
CA LEU A 622 11.86 44.83 23.23
C LEU A 622 12.59 44.50 24.53
N TYR A 623 12.69 43.22 24.91
CA TYR A 623 13.46 42.79 26.08
C TYR A 623 14.92 43.24 25.99
N LYS A 624 15.60 42.97 24.87
CA LYS A 624 16.99 43.38 24.65
C LYS A 624 17.18 44.90 24.57
N ARG A 625 16.31 45.61 23.83
CA ARG A 625 16.49 47.06 23.60
C ARG A 625 16.04 47.90 24.79
N ARG A 626 15.03 47.45 25.55
CA ARG A 626 14.38 48.20 26.63
C ARG A 626 13.77 47.27 27.70
N ARG A 627 14.59 46.43 28.36
CA ARG A 627 14.18 45.47 29.42
C ARG A 627 13.14 46.03 30.39
N GLY A 628 13.27 47.28 30.85
CA GLY A 628 12.30 47.91 31.75
C GLY A 628 10.88 48.12 31.18
N GLN A 629 10.73 48.33 29.86
CA GLN A 629 9.42 48.38 29.20
C GLN A 629 8.82 46.98 29.05
N TRP A 630 9.63 46.00 28.64
CA TRP A 630 9.22 44.60 28.55
C TRP A 630 8.79 44.03 29.92
N VAL A 631 9.55 44.28 30.99
CA VAL A 631 9.19 43.86 32.35
C VAL A 631 7.89 44.53 32.84
N SER A 632 7.62 45.77 32.40
CA SER A 632 6.33 46.43 32.68
C SER A 632 5.16 45.77 31.94
N GLN A 633 5.34 45.42 30.66
CA GLN A 633 4.36 44.67 29.84
C GLN A 633 4.09 43.29 30.45
N SER A 634 5.15 42.53 30.73
CA SER A 634 5.10 41.20 31.33
C SER A 634 4.39 41.18 32.70
N ARG A 635 4.63 42.18 33.57
CA ARG A 635 3.90 42.30 34.84
C ARG A 635 2.43 42.67 34.65
N LYS A 636 2.10 43.51 33.66
CA LYS A 636 0.70 43.87 33.34
C LYS A 636 -0.10 42.69 32.79
N SER A 637 0.48 41.86 31.92
CA SER A 637 -0.20 40.70 31.33
C SER A 637 -0.05 39.40 32.15
N ALA A 638 0.55 39.46 33.34
CA ALA A 638 0.56 38.35 34.30
C ALA A 638 -0.41 38.59 35.47
N GLY A 639 -0.62 39.84 35.89
CA GLY A 639 -1.16 40.13 37.22
C GLY A 639 -0.11 39.92 38.32
N ASN A 640 -0.36 40.47 39.51
CA ASN A 640 0.66 40.63 40.56
C ASN A 640 0.28 39.99 41.91
N ASP A 641 -0.75 39.16 41.95
CA ASP A 641 -1.35 38.63 43.19
C ASP A 641 -0.63 37.37 43.74
N GLY A 642 0.42 36.91 43.06
CA GLY A 642 1.13 35.66 43.35
C GLY A 642 2.05 35.66 44.59
N PHE A 643 1.96 36.65 45.49
CA PHE A 643 2.81 36.71 46.69
C PHE A 643 2.09 37.31 47.91
N VAL A 644 1.16 36.54 48.48
CA VAL A 644 0.71 36.75 49.87
C VAL A 644 1.71 36.08 50.80
N SER A 645 2.53 36.88 51.48
CA SER A 645 3.34 36.41 52.61
C SER A 645 2.42 35.95 53.75
N PHE A 646 2.82 34.91 54.48
CA PHE A 646 2.13 34.52 55.72
C PHE A 646 2.17 35.66 56.75
N PRO A 647 1.16 35.77 57.63
CA PRO A 647 0.96 36.97 58.46
C PRO A 647 1.96 37.06 59.61
N GLU A 648 2.61 38.22 59.72
CA GLU A 648 3.02 38.79 61.00
C GLU A 648 2.14 40.01 61.32
N ASP A 649 2.18 40.47 62.58
CA ASP A 649 1.07 41.18 63.21
C ASP A 649 0.68 42.56 62.66
N GLN A 650 -0.58 42.90 62.95
CA GLN A 650 -1.23 44.16 62.60
C GLN A 650 -0.43 45.40 63.04
N LYS A 651 -0.22 46.35 62.12
CA LYS A 651 -0.42 47.79 62.41
C LYS A 651 -0.62 48.64 61.16
N GLU A 652 -1.26 49.78 61.37
CA GLU A 652 -1.86 50.60 60.33
C GLU A 652 -0.90 51.64 59.73
N GLY A 653 -1.16 52.01 58.48
CA GLY A 653 -1.50 53.41 58.22
C GLY A 653 -0.41 54.39 57.76
N LYS A 654 -0.55 54.77 56.49
CA LYS A 654 -0.16 56.07 55.87
C LYS A 654 1.33 56.25 55.51
N PRO A 655 1.63 57.08 54.47
CA PRO A 655 2.91 57.04 53.78
C PRO A 655 3.88 58.17 54.17
N LYS A 656 5.17 57.98 53.86
CA LYS A 656 6.08 58.93 53.16
C LYS A 656 7.54 58.45 53.29
N LYS A 657 8.34 58.69 52.24
CA LYS A 657 9.43 59.70 52.18
C LYS A 657 10.26 59.48 50.90
N THR A 658 10.70 60.56 50.25
CA THR A 658 11.38 60.50 48.94
C THR A 658 12.91 60.41 49.10
N ALA A 659 13.59 59.94 48.04
CA ALA A 659 15.00 59.52 48.05
C ALA A 659 16.02 60.56 48.56
N ILE A 660 15.68 61.85 48.56
CA ILE A 660 16.53 62.93 49.08
C ILE A 660 16.78 62.81 50.60
N GLN A 661 15.88 62.18 51.37
CA GLN A 661 16.11 61.95 52.80
C GLN A 661 17.07 60.78 53.07
N LEU A 662 16.92 59.66 52.34
CA LEU A 662 17.86 58.52 52.38
C LEU A 662 19.30 58.92 51.98
N ALA A 663 19.47 59.93 51.14
CA ALA A 663 20.77 60.46 50.75
C ALA A 663 21.54 61.10 51.92
N ARG A 664 20.86 61.67 52.94
CA ARG A 664 21.51 62.27 54.12
C ARG A 664 21.98 61.21 55.12
N GLU A 665 21.22 60.13 55.31
CA GLU A 665 21.57 59.04 56.24
C GLU A 665 22.83 58.29 55.80
N ARG A 666 23.05 58.15 54.48
CA ARG A 666 24.30 57.62 53.90
C ARG A 666 25.56 58.42 54.25
N HIS A 667 25.45 59.65 54.74
CA HIS A 667 26.58 60.43 55.25
C HIS A 667 26.86 60.24 56.75
N ALA A 668 25.89 59.76 57.53
CA ALA A 668 26.05 59.53 58.97
C ALA A 668 26.78 58.20 59.28
N ALA A 669 26.50 57.15 58.50
CA ALA A 669 27.04 55.80 58.73
C ALA A 669 28.56 55.65 58.54
N LYS A 670 29.26 56.68 58.03
CA LYS A 670 30.70 56.59 57.70
C LYS A 670 31.64 56.84 58.89
N ASN A 671 31.12 57.19 60.07
CA ASN A 671 31.90 57.51 61.27
C ASN A 671 31.56 56.61 62.48
N LYS A 672 32.04 55.36 62.46
CA LYS A 672 32.42 54.60 63.68
C LYS A 672 33.32 53.40 63.34
N LYS A 673 34.63 53.56 63.62
CA LYS A 673 35.58 52.45 63.88
C LYS A 673 35.21 51.81 65.25
N THR A 674 35.75 50.68 65.75
CA THR A 674 37.00 49.93 65.52
C THR A 674 36.88 48.54 66.16
N GLY A 675 37.68 47.52 65.80
CA GLY A 675 37.79 46.28 66.61
C GLY A 675 38.55 45.10 65.98
N HIS A 676 39.56 44.58 66.69
CA HIS A 676 40.52 43.50 66.41
C HIS A 676 39.97 42.06 66.22
N ALA A 677 40.73 40.99 65.96
CA ALA A 677 41.92 40.71 65.09
C ALA A 677 42.47 39.27 65.33
N LYS A 678 42.95 38.56 64.27
CA LYS A 678 43.84 37.35 64.28
C LYS A 678 43.29 36.07 64.99
N GLU A 679 43.67 34.80 64.74
CA GLU A 679 44.44 34.03 63.71
C GLU A 679 43.98 32.53 63.82
N GLN A 680 44.57 31.42 63.30
CA GLN A 680 45.88 31.07 62.70
C GLN A 680 45.76 29.86 61.69
N GLN A 681 46.73 28.92 61.66
CA GLN A 681 46.91 27.77 60.73
C GLN A 681 47.93 26.75 61.35
N PRO A 682 48.37 25.61 60.74
CA PRO A 682 47.77 24.63 59.79
C PRO A 682 48.13 23.13 60.09
N SER A 683 47.84 22.20 59.14
CA SER A 683 48.77 21.17 58.58
C SER A 683 48.51 19.63 58.66
N HIS A 684 48.64 18.99 57.48
CA HIS A 684 49.29 17.71 57.09
C HIS A 684 48.92 16.27 57.57
N ARG A 685 48.87 15.40 56.53
CA ARG A 685 49.52 14.07 56.35
C ARG A 685 48.74 12.73 56.45
N ASP A 686 48.50 12.16 55.26
CA ASP A 686 48.89 10.82 54.75
C ASP A 686 49.03 9.62 55.71
N ARG A 687 48.36 8.49 55.38
CA ARG A 687 49.04 7.23 55.02
C ARG A 687 48.15 6.10 54.45
N GLU A 688 48.78 5.23 53.66
CA GLU A 688 48.34 3.91 53.19
C GLU A 688 48.60 2.84 54.30
N SER A 689 48.32 1.52 54.21
CA SER A 689 48.18 0.60 53.05
C SER A 689 47.51 -0.76 53.41
N LYS A 690 47.29 -1.56 52.35
CA LYS A 690 46.75 -2.95 52.22
C LYS A 690 47.05 -4.04 53.27
N LEU A 691 46.10 -4.98 53.39
CA LEU A 691 46.20 -6.46 53.14
C LEU A 691 44.76 -7.05 53.13
N GLU A 692 44.23 -8.00 52.34
CA GLU A 692 44.66 -9.05 51.36
C GLU A 692 45.00 -10.47 51.89
N LEU A 693 43.98 -11.38 51.89
CA LEU A 693 43.92 -12.82 51.45
C LEU A 693 42.58 -13.46 51.97
N GLU A 694 41.68 -14.08 51.17
CA GLU A 694 41.65 -15.46 50.61
C GLU A 694 41.15 -16.58 51.59
N THR A 695 40.47 -17.68 51.20
CA THR A 695 40.09 -18.27 49.87
C THR A 695 38.86 -19.21 49.94
N GLN A 696 38.13 -19.40 48.81
CA GLN A 696 37.34 -20.61 48.37
C GLN A 696 36.11 -21.10 49.20
N THR A 697 35.07 -21.85 48.73
CA THR A 697 34.36 -22.21 47.44
C THR A 697 32.95 -22.80 47.86
N VAL A 698 32.02 -23.41 47.09
CA VAL A 698 31.86 -23.92 45.69
C VAL A 698 30.35 -24.00 45.29
N ASP A 699 30.02 -24.00 43.99
CA ASP A 699 28.73 -24.39 43.31
C ASP A 699 27.37 -23.78 43.77
N ALA A 700 26.29 -23.69 42.95
CA ALA A 700 26.00 -24.15 41.58
C ALA A 700 25.15 -23.07 40.82
N PRO A 701 24.94 -23.15 39.48
CA PRO A 701 24.51 -22.00 38.68
C PRO A 701 22.99 -21.74 38.60
N ARG A 702 22.62 -20.45 38.44
CA ARG A 702 21.36 -20.01 37.82
C ARG A 702 21.65 -19.07 36.65
N THR A 703 21.00 -19.31 35.52
CA THR A 703 21.25 -18.61 34.25
C THR A 703 20.57 -17.24 34.21
N HIS A 704 21.35 -16.17 34.35
CA HIS A 704 20.93 -14.85 33.90
C HIS A 704 21.01 -14.77 32.37
N ALA A 705 19.86 -14.62 31.72
CA ALA A 705 19.81 -14.30 30.29
C ALA A 705 20.00 -12.79 30.13
N ASN A 706 21.21 -12.36 29.74
CA ASN A 706 21.44 -10.98 29.35
C ASN A 706 20.60 -10.67 28.09
N MET A 707 19.85 -9.57 28.11
CA MET A 707 19.21 -9.05 26.91
C MET A 707 20.27 -8.46 25.99
N THR A 708 20.68 -9.21 24.96
CA THR A 708 21.43 -8.66 23.83
C THR A 708 20.53 -7.73 23.04
N THR A 709 20.91 -6.45 22.96
CA THR A 709 20.18 -5.43 22.19
C THR A 709 20.48 -5.56 20.70
N ASN A 710 19.43 -5.66 19.87
CA ASN A 710 19.55 -5.72 18.41
C ASN A 710 20.25 -4.46 17.86
N GLY A 711 21.34 -4.62 17.11
CA GLY A 711 21.99 -3.63 16.23
C GLY A 711 22.55 -2.32 16.83
N LEU A 712 21.98 -1.81 17.93
CA LEU A 712 22.19 -0.45 18.43
C LEU A 712 22.47 -0.44 19.94
N SER A 713 23.76 -0.51 20.28
CA SER A 713 24.25 -0.05 21.58
C SER A 713 24.36 1.47 21.56
N LEU A 714 23.50 2.17 22.32
CA LEU A 714 23.74 3.56 22.67
C LEU A 714 24.99 3.65 23.58
N PRO A 715 25.82 4.70 23.46
CA PRO A 715 26.99 4.86 24.32
C PRO A 715 26.58 5.09 25.77
N ASP A 716 27.23 4.39 26.70
CA ASP A 716 27.10 4.64 28.14
C ASP A 716 27.82 5.96 28.48
N SER A 717 27.21 6.80 29.33
CA SER A 717 27.54 8.23 29.42
C SER A 717 28.79 8.54 30.27
N SER A 718 29.81 7.69 30.18
CA SER A 718 31.06 7.80 30.94
C SER A 718 32.32 7.36 30.17
N ALA A 719 32.25 7.26 28.83
CA ALA A 719 33.41 6.98 27.98
C ALA A 719 33.34 7.75 26.65
N ASP A 720 34.44 8.40 26.25
CA ASP A 720 34.55 9.25 25.04
C ASP A 720 34.62 8.45 23.71
N HIS A 721 34.13 7.21 23.67
CA HIS A 721 34.25 6.30 22.52
C HIS A 721 32.93 5.60 22.20
N GLU A 722 32.59 5.55 20.91
CA GLU A 722 31.45 4.77 20.43
C GLU A 722 31.63 3.27 20.75
N PRO A 723 30.57 2.57 21.19
CA PRO A 723 30.64 1.14 21.47
C PRO A 723 30.94 0.32 20.19
N PRO A 724 31.72 -0.77 20.29
CA PRO A 724 32.15 -1.54 19.14
C PRO A 724 30.99 -2.21 18.39
N LEU A 725 31.10 -2.28 17.07
CA LEU A 725 30.06 -2.80 16.17
C LEU A 725 29.86 -4.33 16.30
N MET A 726 28.96 -4.76 17.20
CA MET A 726 28.70 -6.17 17.51
C MET A 726 27.92 -6.97 16.44
N ARG A 727 27.71 -6.43 15.23
CA ARG A 727 26.88 -7.01 14.15
C ARG A 727 27.23 -8.47 13.81
N ALA A 728 28.51 -8.83 13.88
CA ALA A 728 28.96 -10.20 13.62
C ALA A 728 28.45 -11.22 14.66
N GLY A 729 28.36 -10.81 15.93
CA GLY A 729 27.79 -11.64 17.01
C GLY A 729 26.28 -11.80 16.88
N GLU A 730 25.58 -10.73 16.52
CA GLU A 730 24.13 -10.76 16.23
C GLU A 730 23.82 -11.71 15.05
N VAL A 731 24.56 -11.62 13.95
CA VAL A 731 24.44 -12.55 12.81
C VAL A 731 24.75 -13.99 13.23
N GLN A 732 25.77 -14.22 14.06
CA GLN A 732 26.10 -15.56 14.56
C GLN A 732 24.98 -16.14 15.44
N GLU A 733 24.38 -15.33 16.31
CA GLU A 733 23.25 -15.75 17.16
C GLU A 733 22.01 -16.05 16.32
N LEU A 734 21.64 -15.16 15.39
CA LEU A 734 20.49 -15.35 14.51
C LEU A 734 20.66 -16.56 13.58
N PHE A 735 21.84 -16.78 13.01
CA PHE A 735 22.11 -18.01 12.23
C PHE A 735 22.04 -19.29 13.08
N LYS A 736 22.47 -19.26 14.35
CA LYS A 736 22.28 -20.39 15.27
C LYS A 736 20.79 -20.70 15.45
N ILE A 737 19.95 -19.67 15.64
CA ILE A 737 18.51 -19.83 15.83
C ILE A 737 17.83 -20.31 14.54
N ILE A 738 18.13 -19.70 13.39
CA ILE A 738 17.59 -20.12 12.08
C ILE A 738 17.93 -21.60 11.83
N LYS A 739 19.17 -22.04 12.11
CA LYS A 739 19.56 -23.45 12.02
C LYS A 739 18.74 -24.37 12.95
N HIS A 740 18.38 -23.91 14.16
CA HIS A 740 17.50 -24.66 15.06
C HIS A 740 16.03 -24.73 14.59
N LEU A 741 15.59 -23.88 13.66
CA LEU A 741 14.24 -23.93 13.07
C LEU A 741 14.20 -24.66 11.71
N THR A 742 15.15 -24.37 10.81
CA THR A 742 15.13 -24.90 9.44
C THR A 742 15.58 -26.34 9.33
N VAL A 743 16.51 -26.81 10.17
CA VAL A 743 16.98 -28.21 10.13
C VAL A 743 15.88 -29.19 10.56
N PRO A 744 15.06 -28.93 11.61
CA PRO A 744 13.87 -29.73 11.88
C PRO A 744 12.83 -29.70 10.75
N PHE A 745 12.58 -28.56 10.13
CA PHE A 745 11.61 -28.41 9.02
C PHE A 745 12.00 -29.26 7.79
N ILE A 746 13.27 -29.26 7.41
CA ILE A 746 13.79 -30.12 6.33
C ILE A 746 13.72 -31.60 6.76
N ARG A 747 14.14 -31.93 7.99
CA ARG A 747 14.12 -33.31 8.51
C ARG A 747 12.71 -33.90 8.57
N GLN A 748 11.69 -33.08 8.79
CA GLN A 748 10.30 -33.56 8.81
C GLN A 748 9.90 -34.10 7.42
N ALA A 749 10.31 -33.43 6.34
CA ALA A 749 10.14 -33.93 4.98
C ALA A 749 10.97 -35.21 4.72
N ASP A 750 12.21 -35.30 5.21
CA ASP A 750 13.03 -36.53 5.12
C ASP A 750 12.36 -37.74 5.80
N GLN A 751 11.60 -37.50 6.87
CA GLN A 751 10.87 -38.52 7.64
C GLN A 751 9.53 -38.91 6.97
N ASP A 752 8.79 -37.95 6.42
CA ASP A 752 7.55 -38.21 5.67
C ASP A 752 7.83 -38.92 4.33
N ALA A 753 8.98 -38.64 3.72
CA ALA A 753 9.52 -39.32 2.54
C ALA A 753 9.66 -40.84 2.69
N ALA A 754 9.75 -41.36 3.93
CA ALA A 754 9.77 -42.80 4.20
C ALA A 754 8.36 -43.43 4.21
N HIS A 755 7.30 -42.63 4.26
CA HIS A 755 5.92 -43.07 4.46
C HIS A 755 5.00 -42.83 3.24
N LYS A 756 5.39 -41.96 2.30
CA LYS A 756 4.61 -41.63 1.08
C LYS A 756 4.08 -42.84 0.32
N PHE A 757 4.81 -43.96 0.30
CA PHE A 757 4.43 -45.21 -0.39
C PHE A 757 3.07 -45.80 0.05
N THR A 758 2.57 -45.38 1.22
CA THR A 758 1.25 -45.75 1.74
C THR A 758 0.08 -45.04 1.05
N GLY A 759 0.33 -43.94 0.35
CA GLY A 759 -0.71 -43.01 -0.12
C GLY A 759 -1.10 -41.94 0.91
N HIS A 760 -0.33 -41.79 1.99
CA HIS A 760 -0.46 -40.70 2.95
C HIS A 760 0.91 -40.28 3.53
N GLY A 761 0.98 -39.08 4.11
CA GLY A 761 1.99 -38.70 5.11
C GLY A 761 1.85 -39.48 6.44
N LEU A 762 2.84 -39.34 7.31
CA LEU A 762 3.08 -40.09 8.54
C LEU A 762 1.83 -40.27 9.42
N ALA A 763 1.46 -41.53 9.63
CA ALA A 763 0.46 -41.93 10.61
C ALA A 763 1.09 -42.04 12.01
N ILE A 764 0.51 -41.32 12.99
CA ILE A 764 0.88 -41.41 14.41
C ILE A 764 -0.19 -42.23 15.13
N GLN A 765 0.22 -43.24 15.89
CA GLN A 765 -0.72 -44.15 16.55
C GLN A 765 -1.66 -43.40 17.51
N GLY A 766 -2.97 -43.51 17.28
CA GLY A 766 -4.01 -42.80 18.04
C GLY A 766 -4.31 -41.38 17.55
N GLN A 767 -3.75 -40.93 16.43
CA GLN A 767 -4.05 -39.64 15.79
C GLN A 767 -4.41 -39.83 14.31
N SER A 768 -5.11 -38.86 13.72
CA SER A 768 -5.28 -38.79 12.27
C SER A 768 -3.89 -38.61 11.59
N PRO A 769 -3.62 -39.28 10.46
CA PRO A 769 -2.37 -39.10 9.73
C PRO A 769 -2.10 -37.64 9.37
N ARG A 770 -0.88 -37.15 9.61
CA ARG A 770 -0.50 -35.75 9.39
C ARG A 770 0.57 -35.67 8.30
N THR A 771 0.58 -34.59 7.52
CA THR A 771 1.63 -34.34 6.52
C THR A 771 2.56 -33.20 6.93
N SER A 772 3.81 -33.28 6.48
CA SER A 772 4.80 -32.19 6.50
C SER A 772 4.65 -31.18 5.35
N LEU A 773 3.80 -31.47 4.36
CA LEU A 773 3.73 -30.72 3.10
C LEU A 773 3.21 -29.30 3.29
N VAL A 774 2.03 -29.13 3.91
CA VAL A 774 1.46 -27.83 4.32
C VAL A 774 0.29 -28.06 5.28
N GLU A 775 0.14 -27.21 6.30
CA GLU A 775 -1.09 -27.13 7.09
C GLU A 775 -2.05 -26.09 6.47
N HIS A 776 -2.81 -26.50 5.46
CA HIS A 776 -3.61 -25.58 4.63
C HIS A 776 -4.82 -24.99 5.38
N HIS A 777 -4.90 -23.66 5.43
CA HIS A 777 -6.07 -22.89 5.91
C HIS A 777 -6.46 -21.80 4.90
N PRO A 778 -7.73 -21.33 4.86
CA PRO A 778 -8.14 -20.22 3.98
C PRO A 778 -7.36 -18.91 4.24
N PRO A 779 -7.26 -17.98 3.26
CA PRO A 779 -6.45 -16.76 3.39
C PRO A 779 -6.76 -15.91 4.62
N GLU A 780 -8.03 -15.71 4.96
CA GLU A 780 -8.47 -14.95 6.15
C GLU A 780 -7.98 -15.59 7.45
N LYS A 781 -8.07 -16.93 7.53
CA LYS A 781 -7.60 -17.70 8.67
C LYS A 781 -6.08 -17.65 8.77
N LEU A 782 -5.35 -17.75 7.66
CA LEU A 782 -3.90 -17.54 7.63
C LEU A 782 -3.51 -16.12 8.04
N ALA A 783 -4.23 -15.08 7.61
CA ALA A 783 -3.98 -13.70 8.01
C ALA A 783 -4.16 -13.50 9.53
N SER A 784 -5.19 -14.09 10.13
CA SER A 784 -5.42 -14.07 11.59
C SER A 784 -4.36 -14.87 12.38
N ILE A 785 -3.89 -16.00 11.85
CA ILE A 785 -2.84 -16.84 12.44
C ILE A 785 -1.47 -16.16 12.37
N LEU A 786 -1.13 -15.57 11.22
CA LEU A 786 0.14 -14.88 11.00
C LEU A 786 0.23 -13.55 11.77
N ASN A 787 -0.91 -12.91 12.04
CA ASN A 787 -1.00 -11.56 12.60
C ASN A 787 -0.10 -10.57 11.85
N LEU A 788 -0.56 -10.15 10.66
CA LEU A 788 0.19 -9.37 9.67
C LEU A 788 0.51 -7.91 10.09
N ASP A 789 0.35 -7.56 11.36
CA ASP A 789 0.67 -6.25 11.95
C ASP A 789 2.19 -6.05 12.13
N LEU A 790 2.81 -5.32 11.19
CA LEU A 790 4.25 -5.05 11.12
C LEU A 790 4.81 -4.23 12.30
N PRO A 791 5.82 -4.73 13.05
CA PRO A 791 6.53 -4.08 14.16
C PRO A 791 6.83 -2.56 14.19
N GLU A 792 6.20 -1.71 15.03
CA GLU A 792 6.85 -0.45 15.47
C GLU A 792 8.00 -0.72 16.44
N VAL A 793 7.68 -0.90 17.74
CA VAL A 793 8.62 -1.45 18.70
C VAL A 793 8.95 -2.86 18.22
N GLY A 794 10.15 -3.02 17.66
CA GLY A 794 10.62 -4.29 17.14
C GLY A 794 10.59 -5.33 18.25
N LYS A 795 9.99 -6.49 18.00
CA LYS A 795 9.77 -7.56 19.00
C LYS A 795 11.07 -8.31 19.38
N GLY A 796 12.22 -7.66 19.22
CA GLY A 796 13.56 -8.21 19.42
C GLY A 796 13.83 -9.49 18.64
N LYS A 797 14.81 -10.25 19.13
CA LYS A 797 15.10 -11.61 18.68
C LYS A 797 13.91 -12.56 18.83
N ASP A 798 13.22 -12.51 19.96
CA ASP A 798 12.25 -13.55 20.34
C ASP A 798 10.98 -13.49 19.48
N GLY A 799 10.44 -12.30 19.21
CA GLY A 799 9.32 -12.16 18.27
C GLY A 799 9.69 -12.46 16.80
N LEU A 800 10.97 -12.37 16.44
CA LEU A 800 11.47 -12.91 15.16
C LEU A 800 11.46 -14.45 15.17
N VAL A 801 11.82 -15.10 16.29
CA VAL A 801 11.72 -16.56 16.43
C VAL A 801 10.26 -17.02 16.30
N ASP A 802 9.33 -16.33 16.96
CA ASP A 802 7.92 -16.72 16.93
C ASP A 802 7.28 -16.56 15.55
N ILE A 803 7.50 -15.44 14.83
CA ILE A 803 6.98 -15.32 13.47
C ILE A 803 7.66 -16.30 12.50
N LEU A 804 8.95 -16.61 12.66
CA LEU A 804 9.64 -17.64 11.86
C LEU A 804 9.05 -19.04 12.09
N ARG A 805 8.65 -19.38 13.32
CA ARG A 805 7.95 -20.65 13.62
C ARG A 805 6.60 -20.73 12.91
N ILE A 806 5.80 -19.65 12.96
CA ILE A 806 4.48 -19.60 12.31
C ILE A 806 4.67 -19.68 10.79
N ILE A 807 5.58 -18.91 10.21
CA ILE A 807 5.91 -18.96 8.78
C ILE A 807 6.28 -20.39 8.36
N LEU A 808 7.15 -21.08 9.10
CA LEU A 808 7.53 -22.46 8.77
C LEU A 808 6.38 -23.46 8.96
N GLN A 809 5.50 -23.32 9.95
CA GLN A 809 4.37 -24.24 10.14
C GLN A 809 3.34 -24.16 9.00
N TYR A 810 3.04 -22.96 8.50
CA TYR A 810 1.95 -22.74 7.55
C TYR A 810 2.40 -22.49 6.10
N SER A 811 3.72 -22.54 5.82
CA SER A 811 4.25 -22.54 4.45
C SER A 811 4.24 -23.93 3.83
N VAL A 812 4.26 -23.99 2.50
CA VAL A 812 4.52 -25.24 1.77
C VAL A 812 5.97 -25.66 1.95
N ASN A 813 6.19 -26.85 2.50
CA ASN A 813 7.52 -27.44 2.63
C ASN A 813 7.95 -28.07 1.29
N THR A 814 8.65 -27.30 0.46
CA THR A 814 9.10 -27.74 -0.87
C THR A 814 10.18 -28.83 -0.86
N TRP A 815 10.68 -29.22 0.32
CA TRP A 815 11.52 -30.42 0.49
C TRP A 815 10.70 -31.71 0.58
N ASP A 816 9.40 -31.59 0.87
CA ASP A 816 8.48 -32.72 0.95
C ASP A 816 8.33 -33.39 -0.42
N GLN A 817 8.54 -34.70 -0.45
CA GLN A 817 8.47 -35.54 -1.66
C GLN A 817 7.12 -35.45 -2.40
N GLY A 818 6.04 -35.07 -1.72
CA GLY A 818 4.72 -34.87 -2.29
C GLY A 818 4.54 -33.52 -3.00
N PHE A 819 5.53 -32.61 -2.97
CA PHE A 819 5.49 -31.37 -3.75
C PHE A 819 5.85 -31.66 -5.22
N MET A 820 4.81 -31.80 -6.06
CA MET A 820 4.88 -32.28 -7.44
C MET A 820 4.00 -31.43 -8.40
N ASP A 821 3.81 -30.16 -8.06
CA ASP A 821 2.81 -29.26 -8.62
C ASP A 821 3.39 -28.29 -9.67
N LYS A 822 4.26 -27.38 -9.24
CA LYS A 822 4.80 -26.32 -10.12
C LYS A 822 6.12 -26.73 -10.77
N LEU A 823 6.47 -26.06 -11.86
CA LEU A 823 7.71 -26.29 -12.60
C LEU A 823 8.97 -25.71 -11.91
N TYR A 824 8.97 -25.56 -10.59
CA TYR A 824 10.17 -25.27 -9.79
C TYR A 824 10.35 -26.36 -8.74
N GLY A 825 11.59 -26.82 -8.56
CA GLY A 825 11.89 -27.91 -7.65
C GLY A 825 12.10 -27.48 -6.20
N ALA A 826 12.34 -28.45 -5.34
CA ALA A 826 13.01 -28.24 -4.06
C ALA A 826 14.33 -27.47 -4.27
N THR A 827 14.69 -26.61 -3.32
CA THR A 827 16.06 -26.09 -3.22
C THR A 827 17.03 -27.19 -2.77
N ASN A 828 18.28 -26.86 -2.49
CA ASN A 828 19.27 -27.82 -2.02
C ASN A 828 20.21 -27.19 -0.97
N PRO A 829 21.02 -27.97 -0.23
CA PRO A 829 21.90 -27.43 0.82
C PRO A 829 22.92 -26.41 0.31
N VAL A 830 23.48 -26.61 -0.89
CA VAL A 830 24.40 -25.65 -1.53
C VAL A 830 23.65 -24.39 -1.94
N GLY A 831 22.39 -24.54 -2.36
CA GLY A 831 21.46 -23.45 -2.61
C GLY A 831 21.27 -22.54 -1.39
N ILE A 832 20.96 -23.09 -0.22
CA ILE A 832 20.87 -22.33 1.03
C ILE A 832 22.18 -21.57 1.32
N VAL A 833 23.33 -22.25 1.21
CA VAL A 833 24.65 -21.62 1.41
C VAL A 833 24.87 -20.45 0.43
N SER A 834 24.45 -20.60 -0.84
CA SER A 834 24.61 -19.55 -1.85
C SER A 834 23.75 -18.31 -1.57
N GLU A 835 22.52 -18.48 -1.05
CA GLU A 835 21.68 -17.35 -0.63
C GLU A 835 22.26 -16.64 0.60
N CYS A 836 22.78 -17.39 1.58
CA CYS A 836 23.47 -16.81 2.73
C CYS A 836 24.68 -15.95 2.31
N ILE A 837 25.48 -16.42 1.35
CA ILE A 837 26.63 -15.66 0.82
C ILE A 837 26.15 -14.41 0.07
N LEU A 838 25.12 -14.51 -0.78
CA LEU A 838 24.57 -13.36 -1.51
C LEU A 838 23.95 -12.31 -0.58
N ALA A 839 23.30 -12.73 0.51
CA ALA A 839 22.76 -11.83 1.53
C ALA A 839 23.87 -11.11 2.31
N VAL A 840 24.98 -11.78 2.62
CA VAL A 840 26.14 -11.16 3.29
C VAL A 840 26.90 -10.20 2.37
N LEU A 841 27.03 -10.51 1.08
CA LEU A 841 27.69 -9.63 0.10
C LEU A 841 26.82 -8.43 -0.30
N ASN A 842 25.50 -8.62 -0.42
CA ASN A 842 24.51 -7.61 -0.82
C ASN A 842 24.93 -6.70 -2.01
N THR A 843 25.70 -7.25 -2.96
CA THR A 843 26.41 -6.48 -3.98
C THR A 843 25.63 -6.42 -5.30
N ASN A 844 25.47 -5.24 -5.88
CA ASN A 844 24.84 -5.05 -7.19
C ASN A 844 25.79 -5.41 -8.34
N VAL A 845 25.46 -6.43 -9.15
CA VAL A 845 26.27 -6.91 -10.28
C VAL A 845 25.94 -6.11 -11.54
N HIS A 846 26.46 -4.87 -11.56
CA HIS A 846 26.18 -3.86 -12.58
C HIS A 846 27.46 -3.30 -13.23
N VAL A 847 28.38 -2.77 -12.41
CA VAL A 847 29.74 -2.39 -12.82
C VAL A 847 30.78 -3.27 -12.15
N TYR A 848 31.92 -3.47 -12.81
CA TYR A 848 32.98 -4.36 -12.35
C TYR A 848 33.55 -3.95 -10.98
N GLN A 849 33.76 -2.65 -10.78
CA GLN A 849 34.43 -2.10 -9.59
C GLN A 849 33.79 -2.52 -8.26
N VAL A 850 32.45 -2.57 -8.19
CA VAL A 850 31.75 -2.94 -6.95
C VAL A 850 31.61 -4.45 -6.78
N SER A 851 31.70 -5.23 -7.88
CA SER A 851 31.27 -6.63 -7.93
C SER A 851 32.29 -7.60 -8.56
N PRO A 852 33.62 -7.40 -8.43
CA PRO A 852 34.59 -8.01 -9.35
C PRO A 852 34.54 -9.55 -9.34
N VAL A 853 34.43 -10.16 -8.15
CA VAL A 853 34.33 -11.62 -8.00
C VAL A 853 33.02 -12.16 -8.58
N LEU A 854 31.88 -11.50 -8.31
CA LEU A 854 30.57 -11.95 -8.81
C LEU A 854 30.45 -11.78 -10.33
N THR A 855 31.03 -10.72 -10.89
CA THR A 855 31.12 -10.50 -12.34
C THR A 855 31.96 -11.58 -13.02
N LEU A 856 33.13 -11.92 -12.47
CA LEU A 856 33.97 -13.01 -13.01
C LEU A 856 33.26 -14.37 -12.91
N ILE A 857 32.58 -14.64 -11.79
CA ILE A 857 31.78 -15.86 -11.60
C ILE A 857 30.63 -15.91 -12.61
N GLU A 858 29.89 -14.82 -12.84
CA GLU A 858 28.81 -14.80 -13.83
C GLU A 858 29.34 -15.02 -15.25
N LYS A 859 30.36 -14.28 -15.68
CA LYS A 859 30.98 -14.44 -17.01
C LYS A 859 31.49 -15.86 -17.22
N HIS A 860 32.18 -16.45 -16.24
CA HIS A 860 32.70 -17.81 -16.32
C HIS A 860 31.55 -18.85 -16.38
N THR A 861 30.57 -18.75 -15.47
CA THR A 861 29.44 -19.69 -15.39
C THR A 861 28.57 -19.63 -16.64
N ALA A 862 28.25 -18.42 -17.12
CA ALA A 862 27.44 -18.24 -18.32
C ALA A 862 28.18 -18.74 -19.57
N LYS A 863 29.51 -18.56 -19.67
CA LYS A 863 30.32 -19.11 -20.77
C LYS A 863 30.42 -20.63 -20.73
N ALA A 864 30.62 -21.23 -19.56
CA ALA A 864 30.57 -22.68 -19.38
C ALA A 864 29.18 -23.26 -19.74
N PHE A 865 28.10 -22.56 -19.37
CA PHE A 865 26.73 -22.98 -19.68
C PHE A 865 26.40 -22.83 -21.17
N ALA A 866 26.80 -21.72 -21.80
CA ALA A 866 26.65 -21.48 -23.23
C ALA A 866 27.39 -22.55 -24.07
N ALA A 867 28.59 -22.96 -23.63
CA ALA A 867 29.34 -24.04 -24.26
C ALA A 867 28.60 -25.40 -24.21
N LEU A 868 27.78 -25.69 -23.19
CA LEU A 868 26.95 -26.90 -23.17
C LEU A 868 25.91 -26.90 -24.31
N TYR A 869 25.38 -25.74 -24.71
CA TYR A 869 24.48 -25.59 -25.87
C TYR A 869 25.21 -25.56 -27.22
N GLY A 870 26.55 -25.62 -27.23
CA GLY A 870 27.38 -25.55 -28.43
C GLY A 870 27.82 -24.13 -28.80
N PHE A 871 27.53 -23.12 -27.96
CA PHE A 871 28.04 -21.76 -28.15
C PHE A 871 29.49 -21.69 -27.63
N ILE A 872 30.44 -22.13 -28.46
CA ILE A 872 31.86 -22.27 -28.13
C ILE A 872 32.74 -21.11 -28.66
N GLY A 873 32.12 -20.03 -29.15
CA GLY A 873 32.85 -18.86 -29.68
C GLY A 873 33.61 -18.07 -28.61
N PRO A 874 34.61 -17.25 -28.99
CA PRO A 874 35.41 -16.48 -28.04
C PRO A 874 34.56 -15.51 -27.19
N HIS A 875 33.54 -14.90 -27.79
CA HIS A 875 32.59 -13.99 -27.14
C HIS A 875 31.27 -14.67 -26.71
N ALA A 876 31.18 -16.00 -26.78
CA ALA A 876 30.01 -16.74 -26.33
C ALA A 876 29.88 -16.71 -24.80
N GLY A 877 28.64 -16.68 -24.32
CA GLY A 877 28.34 -16.57 -22.90
C GLY A 877 26.88 -16.20 -22.68
N GLY A 878 26.64 -15.33 -21.69
CA GLY A 878 25.31 -14.86 -21.37
C GLY A 878 25.30 -14.02 -20.09
N ILE A 879 24.09 -13.77 -19.62
CA ILE A 879 23.77 -12.92 -18.46
C ILE A 879 22.75 -13.64 -17.57
N SER A 880 22.85 -13.45 -16.27
CA SER A 880 21.80 -13.85 -15.32
C SER A 880 20.56 -12.96 -15.50
N GLN A 881 19.39 -13.50 -15.19
CA GLN A 881 18.08 -12.86 -15.36
C GLN A 881 17.14 -13.25 -14.20
N PRO A 882 16.22 -12.35 -13.78
CA PRO A 882 15.23 -12.62 -12.72
C PRO A 882 14.05 -13.47 -13.24
N GLY A 883 14.36 -14.65 -13.80
CA GLY A 883 13.39 -15.61 -14.33
C GLY A 883 13.35 -15.71 -15.86
N GLY A 884 12.75 -16.79 -16.37
CA GLY A 884 12.67 -17.08 -17.81
C GLY A 884 11.91 -16.01 -18.61
N SER A 885 10.85 -15.42 -18.05
CA SER A 885 10.13 -14.31 -18.72
C SER A 885 11.04 -13.13 -19.05
N ALA A 886 11.98 -12.80 -18.16
CA ALA A 886 12.95 -11.72 -18.36
C ALA A 886 14.04 -12.11 -19.38
N SER A 887 14.46 -13.39 -19.41
CA SER A 887 15.30 -13.92 -20.51
C SER A 887 14.60 -13.78 -21.87
N ASN A 888 13.34 -14.20 -21.97
CA ASN A 888 12.55 -14.16 -23.21
C ASN A 888 12.32 -12.70 -23.66
N GLN A 889 11.92 -11.80 -22.75
CA GLN A 889 11.80 -10.35 -23.02
C GLN A 889 13.11 -9.73 -23.51
N THR A 890 14.23 -10.00 -22.82
CA THR A 890 15.54 -9.45 -23.20
C THR A 890 16.00 -9.99 -24.56
N SER A 891 15.70 -11.25 -24.89
CA SER A 891 16.05 -11.83 -26.19
C SER A 891 15.31 -11.19 -27.38
N ILE A 892 14.05 -10.76 -27.18
CA ILE A 892 13.26 -10.03 -28.18
C ILE A 892 13.90 -8.67 -28.47
N ILE A 893 14.32 -7.94 -27.42
CA ILE A 893 15.01 -6.65 -27.57
C ILE A 893 16.38 -6.83 -28.23
N ILE A 894 17.13 -7.88 -27.87
CA ILE A 894 18.41 -8.20 -28.53
C ILE A 894 18.21 -8.50 -30.01
N ALA A 895 17.19 -9.27 -30.38
CA ALA A 895 16.85 -9.54 -31.77
C ALA A 895 16.48 -8.25 -32.54
N ARG A 896 15.49 -7.50 -32.03
CA ARG A 896 15.00 -6.26 -32.67
C ARG A 896 16.13 -5.25 -32.86
N ASN A 897 16.89 -4.95 -31.80
CA ASN A 897 17.95 -3.93 -31.85
C ASN A 897 19.21 -4.39 -32.62
N ASN A 898 19.33 -5.67 -32.98
CA ASN A 898 20.39 -6.14 -33.89
C ASN A 898 19.98 -6.14 -35.36
N LEU A 899 18.75 -6.59 -35.67
CA LEU A 899 18.20 -6.65 -37.03
C LEU A 899 17.69 -5.28 -37.53
N TYR A 900 17.16 -4.46 -36.62
CA TYR A 900 16.57 -3.14 -36.86
C TYR A 900 17.14 -2.13 -35.85
N PRO A 901 18.45 -1.79 -35.95
CA PRO A 901 19.13 -0.94 -34.98
C PRO A 901 18.56 0.48 -34.89
N GLU A 902 17.88 0.97 -35.93
CA GLU A 902 17.14 2.24 -35.91
C GLU A 902 16.06 2.28 -34.82
N THR A 903 15.55 1.11 -34.39
CA THR A 903 14.55 1.01 -33.31
C THR A 903 15.09 1.37 -31.91
N LYS A 904 16.39 1.70 -31.80
CA LYS A 904 16.98 2.30 -30.59
C LYS A 904 16.79 3.82 -30.51
N THR A 905 16.50 4.49 -31.63
CA THR A 905 16.37 5.96 -31.71
C THR A 905 15.01 6.39 -32.26
N ASP A 906 14.48 5.68 -33.26
CA ASP A 906 13.37 6.15 -34.11
C ASP A 906 12.04 5.45 -33.78
N GLY A 907 11.98 4.69 -32.68
CA GLY A 907 10.83 3.85 -32.34
C GLY A 907 10.61 2.74 -33.37
N TYR A 908 9.37 2.49 -33.79
CA TYR A 908 9.05 1.49 -34.82
C TYR A 908 8.80 2.07 -36.19
N GLY A 909 8.64 3.40 -36.31
CA GLY A 909 8.22 4.06 -37.54
C GLY A 909 6.96 3.40 -38.11
N SER A 910 7.02 2.97 -39.37
CA SER A 910 5.95 2.25 -40.06
C SER A 910 6.01 0.71 -39.94
N ARG A 911 6.93 0.14 -39.14
CA ARG A 911 7.15 -1.31 -39.05
C ARG A 911 6.11 -2.00 -38.14
N ARG A 912 5.31 -2.90 -38.71
CA ARG A 912 4.45 -3.83 -37.97
C ARG A 912 5.24 -5.09 -37.56
N PHE A 913 6.05 -4.98 -36.52
CA PHE A 913 6.84 -6.11 -36.01
C PHE A 913 5.96 -7.28 -35.56
N VAL A 914 6.32 -8.50 -35.98
CA VAL A 914 5.64 -9.74 -35.55
C VAL A 914 6.62 -10.85 -35.24
N LEU A 915 6.23 -11.70 -34.28
CA LEU A 915 7.06 -12.77 -33.73
C LEU A 915 6.26 -14.07 -33.64
N PHE A 916 6.93 -15.20 -33.83
CA PHE A 916 6.27 -16.51 -33.96
C PHE A 916 6.62 -17.40 -32.77
N THR A 917 5.64 -18.15 -32.26
CA THR A 917 5.91 -19.18 -31.26
C THR A 917 4.90 -20.33 -31.33
N SER A 918 5.20 -21.44 -30.68
CA SER A 918 4.34 -22.63 -30.64
C SER A 918 2.98 -22.29 -30.01
N ALA A 919 1.90 -22.93 -30.47
CA ALA A 919 0.59 -22.85 -29.80
C ALA A 919 0.61 -23.39 -28.35
N HIS A 920 1.65 -24.14 -27.96
CA HIS A 920 1.94 -24.53 -26.58
C HIS A 920 3.14 -23.77 -25.97
N GLY A 921 3.52 -22.63 -26.56
CA GLY A 921 4.55 -21.72 -26.08
C GLY A 921 4.13 -20.97 -24.81
N HIS A 922 5.08 -20.32 -24.16
CA HIS A 922 4.83 -19.65 -22.87
C HIS A 922 4.26 -18.23 -23.05
N TYR A 923 3.21 -17.88 -22.31
CA TYR A 923 2.51 -16.58 -22.38
C TYR A 923 3.41 -15.36 -22.14
N SER A 924 4.64 -15.53 -21.66
CA SER A 924 5.63 -14.45 -21.56
C SER A 924 5.91 -13.76 -22.89
N LEU A 925 5.74 -14.44 -24.03
CA LEU A 925 5.96 -13.85 -25.35
C LEU A 925 4.88 -12.81 -25.68
N GLU A 926 3.61 -13.08 -25.34
CA GLU A 926 2.52 -12.11 -25.45
C GLU A 926 2.68 -10.95 -24.48
N LYS A 927 3.03 -11.23 -23.21
CA LYS A 927 3.31 -10.18 -22.23
C LYS A 927 4.52 -9.31 -22.61
N ALA A 928 5.52 -9.88 -23.29
CA ALA A 928 6.61 -9.11 -23.88
C ALA A 928 6.11 -8.22 -25.04
N ALA A 929 5.30 -8.77 -25.96
CA ALA A 929 4.75 -8.01 -27.08
C ALA A 929 3.82 -6.86 -26.63
N GLN A 930 3.04 -7.05 -25.57
CA GLN A 930 2.28 -5.99 -24.89
C GLN A 930 3.23 -4.94 -24.28
N MET A 931 4.19 -5.35 -23.45
CA MET A 931 5.12 -4.46 -22.76
C MET A 931 6.02 -3.66 -23.71
N PHE A 932 6.28 -4.17 -24.91
CA PHE A 932 7.03 -3.49 -25.97
C PHE A 932 6.13 -2.77 -27.00
N GLY A 933 4.81 -2.71 -26.80
CA GLY A 933 3.92 -1.96 -27.71
C GLY A 933 3.70 -2.57 -29.09
N PHE A 934 4.05 -3.85 -29.31
CA PHE A 934 3.64 -4.59 -30.52
C PHE A 934 2.17 -5.06 -30.42
N GLY A 935 1.66 -5.23 -29.20
CA GLY A 935 0.35 -5.81 -28.90
C GLY A 935 0.33 -7.35 -29.01
N SER A 936 -0.64 -8.00 -28.38
CA SER A 936 -0.74 -9.48 -28.38
C SER A 936 -0.92 -10.07 -29.79
N LYS A 937 -1.66 -9.38 -30.68
CA LYS A 937 -1.89 -9.78 -32.09
C LYS A 937 -0.61 -9.81 -32.95
N ALA A 938 0.51 -9.30 -32.45
CA ALA A 938 1.84 -9.45 -33.07
C ALA A 938 2.52 -10.79 -32.76
N VAL A 939 2.07 -11.53 -31.74
CA VAL A 939 2.50 -12.90 -31.46
C VAL A 939 1.65 -13.85 -32.30
N LYS A 940 2.26 -14.45 -33.32
CA LYS A 940 1.61 -15.42 -34.18
C LYS A 940 1.80 -16.82 -33.60
N SER A 941 0.70 -17.40 -33.12
CA SER A 941 0.63 -18.77 -32.63
C SER A 941 0.73 -19.76 -33.79
N VAL A 942 1.75 -20.63 -33.78
CA VAL A 942 2.03 -21.62 -34.82
C VAL A 942 1.47 -22.99 -34.42
N PRO A 943 0.71 -23.68 -35.29
CA PRO A 943 0.19 -25.02 -35.05
C PRO A 943 1.23 -26.04 -34.58
N VAL A 944 0.76 -26.98 -33.77
CA VAL A 944 1.56 -28.06 -33.16
C VAL A 944 1.09 -29.44 -33.64
N ASP A 945 2.01 -30.41 -33.66
CA ASP A 945 1.69 -31.81 -33.88
C ASP A 945 0.93 -32.42 -32.67
N GLY A 946 0.42 -33.64 -32.84
CA GLY A 946 -0.26 -34.37 -31.75
C GLY A 946 0.64 -34.74 -30.55
N SER A 947 1.93 -34.42 -30.59
CA SER A 947 2.89 -34.55 -29.49
C SER A 947 3.25 -33.17 -28.88
N GLY A 948 2.56 -32.11 -29.29
CA GLY A 948 2.70 -30.74 -28.80
C GLY A 948 3.91 -29.97 -29.34
N LYS A 949 4.51 -30.40 -30.46
CA LYS A 949 5.69 -29.76 -31.09
C LYS A 949 5.27 -28.85 -32.24
N MET A 950 5.84 -27.65 -32.34
CA MET A 950 5.63 -26.72 -33.46
C MET A 950 5.90 -27.40 -34.81
N ILE A 951 4.98 -27.24 -35.77
CA ILE A 951 5.09 -27.77 -37.13
C ILE A 951 5.87 -26.77 -38.01
N PRO A 952 7.07 -27.09 -38.52
CA PRO A 952 7.91 -26.11 -39.24
C PRO A 952 7.30 -25.60 -40.56
N THR A 953 6.48 -26.41 -41.24
CA THR A 953 5.78 -25.97 -42.46
C THR A 953 4.68 -24.95 -42.18
N GLU A 954 4.06 -24.99 -41.00
CA GLU A 954 3.05 -24.01 -40.61
C GLU A 954 3.70 -22.73 -40.05
N LEU A 955 4.89 -22.83 -39.44
CA LEU A 955 5.75 -21.67 -39.16
C LEU A 955 6.09 -20.93 -40.48
N GLU A 956 6.55 -21.67 -41.49
CA GLU A 956 6.93 -21.11 -42.79
C GLU A 956 5.76 -20.41 -43.50
N LYS A 957 4.59 -21.06 -43.57
CA LYS A 957 3.34 -20.45 -44.06
C LYS A 957 2.94 -19.20 -43.27
N ALA A 958 3.08 -19.22 -41.94
CA ALA A 958 2.72 -18.08 -41.10
C ALA A 958 3.65 -16.87 -41.33
N ILE A 959 4.95 -17.11 -41.59
CA ILE A 959 5.91 -16.07 -41.99
C ILE A 959 5.55 -15.52 -43.38
N GLU A 960 5.30 -16.39 -44.36
CA GLU A 960 4.94 -15.98 -45.72
C GLU A 960 3.60 -15.21 -45.76
N SER A 961 2.62 -15.60 -44.93
CA SER A 961 1.36 -14.89 -44.74
C SER A 961 1.54 -13.53 -44.04
N ALA A 962 2.46 -13.40 -43.09
CA ALA A 962 2.74 -12.12 -42.44
C ALA A 962 3.42 -11.14 -43.42
N LEU A 963 4.38 -11.63 -44.22
CA LEU A 963 5.04 -10.84 -45.27
C LEU A 963 4.04 -10.34 -46.32
N SER A 964 3.06 -11.17 -46.73
CA SER A 964 2.08 -10.79 -47.76
C SER A 964 1.12 -9.66 -47.33
N VAL A 965 0.91 -9.46 -46.02
CA VAL A 965 0.09 -8.38 -45.46
C VAL A 965 0.91 -7.21 -44.90
N GLY A 966 2.20 -7.12 -45.26
CA GLY A 966 3.09 -6.02 -44.89
C GLY A 966 3.54 -6.01 -43.43
N GLU A 967 3.48 -7.14 -42.73
CA GLU A 967 4.10 -7.28 -41.41
C GLU A 967 5.63 -7.50 -41.52
N THR A 968 6.33 -7.29 -40.42
CA THR A 968 7.79 -7.46 -40.30
C THR A 968 8.10 -8.62 -39.35
N PRO A 969 8.09 -9.88 -39.84
CA PRO A 969 8.72 -11.01 -39.16
C PRO A 969 10.15 -10.69 -38.78
N PHE A 970 10.53 -10.94 -37.51
CA PHE A 970 11.92 -10.79 -37.06
C PHE A 970 12.42 -11.86 -36.08
N TYR A 971 11.51 -12.61 -35.44
CA TYR A 971 11.85 -13.46 -34.30
C TYR A 971 10.97 -14.71 -34.24
N VAL A 972 11.59 -15.85 -33.93
CA VAL A 972 10.90 -17.12 -33.67
C VAL A 972 11.36 -17.67 -32.32
N ASN A 973 10.40 -17.98 -31.44
CA ASN A 973 10.64 -18.72 -30.20
C ASN A 973 10.23 -20.20 -30.38
N ALA A 974 11.24 -21.06 -30.50
CA ALA A 974 11.08 -22.52 -30.36
C ALA A 974 11.15 -22.91 -28.88
N THR A 975 10.32 -23.86 -28.45
CA THR A 975 10.21 -24.27 -27.04
C THR A 975 10.96 -25.57 -26.79
N ALA A 976 11.84 -25.59 -25.79
CA ALA A 976 12.50 -26.78 -25.29
C ALA A 976 11.91 -27.14 -23.91
N GLY A 977 10.82 -27.92 -23.93
CA GLY A 977 10.03 -28.30 -22.75
C GLY A 977 8.84 -27.37 -22.52
N THR A 978 7.73 -27.59 -23.25
CA THR A 978 6.48 -26.82 -23.07
C THR A 978 5.91 -26.94 -21.65
N THR A 979 5.24 -25.90 -21.16
CA THR A 979 4.77 -25.81 -19.76
C THR A 979 3.78 -26.91 -19.39
N VAL A 980 2.88 -27.27 -20.30
CA VAL A 980 1.86 -28.31 -20.06
C VAL A 980 2.43 -29.70 -20.35
N LEU A 981 2.77 -29.99 -21.61
CA LEU A 981 3.10 -31.35 -22.08
C LEU A 981 4.60 -31.72 -22.01
N GLY A 982 5.50 -30.76 -21.80
CA GLY A 982 6.94 -30.99 -21.78
C GLY A 982 7.56 -31.17 -23.18
N SER A 983 6.82 -30.87 -24.24
CA SER A 983 7.23 -31.06 -25.63
C SER A 983 8.48 -30.25 -26.00
N TYR A 984 9.30 -30.79 -26.90
CA TYR A 984 10.46 -30.11 -27.48
C TYR A 984 10.24 -29.93 -28.98
N ASP A 985 10.29 -28.68 -29.44
CA ASP A 985 10.13 -28.33 -30.85
C ASP A 985 11.30 -28.84 -31.72
N SER A 986 11.09 -28.94 -33.04
CA SER A 986 12.13 -29.39 -33.97
C SER A 986 13.13 -28.25 -34.27
N ILE A 987 13.98 -27.91 -33.29
CA ILE A 987 14.90 -26.74 -33.36
C ILE A 987 15.79 -26.79 -34.61
N ASP A 988 16.23 -27.97 -35.03
CA ASP A 988 17.01 -28.15 -36.26
C ASP A 988 16.25 -27.67 -37.51
N LYS A 989 15.00 -28.10 -37.70
CA LYS A 989 14.13 -27.69 -38.82
C LYS A 989 13.66 -26.24 -38.72
N ILE A 990 13.36 -25.76 -37.52
CA ILE A 990 12.98 -24.36 -37.29
C ILE A 990 14.15 -23.44 -37.65
N ALA A 991 15.39 -23.83 -37.35
CA ALA A 991 16.57 -23.10 -37.77
C ALA A 991 16.77 -23.06 -39.30
N ASP A 992 16.29 -24.04 -40.06
CA ASP A 992 16.27 -23.94 -41.54
C ASP A 992 15.32 -22.83 -42.00
N VAL A 993 14.11 -22.76 -41.43
CA VAL A 993 13.11 -21.72 -41.74
C VAL A 993 13.62 -20.33 -41.32
N CYS A 994 14.16 -20.19 -40.10
CA CYS A 994 14.75 -18.92 -39.64
C CYS A 994 15.89 -18.46 -40.54
N GLN A 995 16.75 -19.37 -41.01
CA GLN A 995 17.85 -19.03 -41.91
C GLN A 995 17.38 -18.68 -43.34
N LYS A 996 16.33 -19.33 -43.86
CA LYS A 996 15.68 -18.96 -45.13
C LYS A 996 15.14 -17.53 -45.10
N HIS A 997 14.50 -17.14 -44.00
CA HIS A 997 13.76 -15.87 -43.88
C HIS A 997 14.50 -14.76 -43.11
N GLY A 998 15.75 -15.00 -42.67
CA GLY A 998 16.57 -13.99 -41.97
C GLY A 998 16.11 -13.66 -40.54
N LEU A 999 15.41 -14.58 -39.87
CA LEU A 999 14.79 -14.36 -38.56
C LEU A 999 15.70 -14.78 -37.41
N TRP A 1000 15.62 -14.08 -36.29
CA TRP A 1000 16.31 -14.45 -35.06
C TRP A 1000 15.70 -15.71 -34.45
N LEU A 1001 16.51 -16.73 -34.17
CA LEU A 1001 16.05 -17.94 -33.49
C LEU A 1001 16.36 -17.86 -31.99
N HIS A 1002 15.30 -17.73 -31.18
CA HIS A 1002 15.36 -17.96 -29.74
C HIS A 1002 14.88 -19.38 -29.40
N VAL A 1003 15.49 -19.98 -28.38
CA VAL A 1003 14.97 -21.18 -27.74
C VAL A 1003 14.63 -20.90 -26.28
N ASP A 1004 13.34 -20.92 -25.95
CA ASP A 1004 12.88 -20.98 -24.56
C ASP A 1004 13.11 -22.40 -24.01
N GLY A 1005 14.29 -22.61 -23.45
CA GLY A 1005 14.65 -23.77 -22.64
C GLY A 1005 14.49 -23.52 -21.14
N SER A 1006 13.64 -22.57 -20.71
CA SER A 1006 13.46 -22.25 -19.29
C SER A 1006 13.13 -23.49 -18.47
N TRP A 1007 12.29 -24.39 -18.97
CA TRP A 1007 11.96 -25.66 -18.31
C TRP A 1007 12.89 -26.80 -18.76
N GLY A 1008 12.82 -27.19 -20.03
CA GLY A 1008 13.48 -28.39 -20.53
C GLY A 1008 14.93 -28.20 -20.99
N GLY A 1009 15.47 -26.98 -21.05
CA GLY A 1009 16.84 -26.71 -21.49
C GLY A 1009 17.91 -27.36 -20.60
N SER A 1010 17.61 -27.54 -19.31
CA SER A 1010 18.51 -28.19 -18.34
C SER A 1010 18.93 -29.62 -18.69
N VAL A 1011 18.23 -30.33 -19.58
CA VAL A 1011 18.67 -31.65 -20.09
C VAL A 1011 20.01 -31.60 -20.83
N VAL A 1012 20.52 -30.40 -21.17
CA VAL A 1012 21.85 -30.18 -21.75
C VAL A 1012 23.01 -30.73 -20.91
N PHE A 1013 22.80 -31.00 -19.61
CA PHE A 1013 23.77 -31.67 -18.73
C PHE A 1013 23.90 -33.16 -19.01
N SER A 1014 22.83 -33.84 -19.43
CA SER A 1014 22.85 -35.23 -19.88
C SER A 1014 23.14 -35.28 -21.37
N ASP A 1015 24.29 -35.84 -21.78
CA ASP A 1015 24.64 -35.94 -23.19
C ASP A 1015 23.74 -36.94 -23.95
N SER A 1016 23.06 -37.85 -23.24
CA SER A 1016 22.08 -38.78 -23.80
C SER A 1016 20.79 -38.05 -24.18
N LEU A 1017 20.15 -37.37 -23.23
CA LEU A 1017 18.90 -36.61 -23.43
C LEU A 1017 19.12 -35.42 -24.37
N LYS A 1018 20.22 -34.67 -24.21
CA LYS A 1018 20.61 -33.54 -25.07
C LYS A 1018 20.62 -33.90 -26.56
N LYS A 1019 21.16 -35.08 -26.93
CA LYS A 1019 21.34 -35.51 -28.33
C LYS A 1019 20.02 -35.59 -29.09
N GLU A 1020 18.93 -35.96 -28.41
CA GLU A 1020 17.61 -36.09 -29.01
C GLU A 1020 16.72 -34.86 -28.73
N ARG A 1021 16.64 -34.41 -27.47
CA ARG A 1021 15.74 -33.34 -27.02
C ARG A 1021 16.18 -31.94 -27.44
N LEU A 1022 17.49 -31.70 -27.60
CA LEU A 1022 18.07 -30.40 -27.96
C LEU A 1022 18.77 -30.44 -29.33
N LYS A 1023 18.36 -31.35 -30.22
CA LYS A 1023 18.94 -31.51 -31.55
C LYS A 1023 18.85 -30.19 -32.34
N GLY A 1024 20.00 -29.65 -32.75
CA GLY A 1024 20.09 -28.41 -33.51
C GLY A 1024 20.23 -27.13 -32.67
N ILE A 1025 20.20 -27.19 -31.33
CA ILE A 1025 20.19 -25.98 -30.48
C ILE A 1025 21.39 -25.03 -30.68
N ALA A 1026 22.55 -25.55 -31.10
CA ALA A 1026 23.71 -24.73 -31.46
C ALA A 1026 23.47 -23.77 -32.66
N ARG A 1027 22.39 -23.98 -33.43
CA ARG A 1027 21.95 -23.06 -34.50
C ARG A 1027 21.19 -21.85 -33.96
N ALA A 1028 20.57 -21.92 -32.77
CA ALA A 1028 19.84 -20.82 -32.17
C ALA A 1028 20.76 -19.64 -31.81
N ASP A 1029 20.28 -18.41 -31.89
CA ASP A 1029 21.07 -17.21 -31.61
C ASP A 1029 21.12 -16.90 -30.11
N THR A 1030 20.03 -17.21 -29.40
CA THR A 1030 19.93 -17.15 -27.94
C THR A 1030 19.13 -18.29 -27.35
N VAL A 1031 19.45 -18.67 -26.11
CA VAL A 1031 18.76 -19.70 -25.33
C VAL A 1031 18.43 -19.14 -23.95
N ALA A 1032 17.15 -19.17 -23.57
CA ALA A 1032 16.76 -19.00 -22.17
C ALA A 1032 16.88 -20.34 -21.44
N VAL A 1033 17.39 -20.34 -20.21
CA VAL A 1033 17.40 -21.53 -19.34
C VAL A 1033 17.31 -21.11 -17.87
N THR A 1034 16.54 -21.86 -17.09
CA THR A 1034 16.21 -21.48 -15.71
C THR A 1034 16.62 -22.56 -14.70
N PRO A 1035 17.86 -22.52 -14.16
CA PRO A 1035 18.35 -23.48 -13.17
C PRO A 1035 17.47 -23.68 -11.94
N HIS A 1036 16.70 -22.67 -11.51
CA HIS A 1036 15.78 -22.83 -10.38
C HIS A 1036 14.56 -23.72 -10.67
N LYS A 1037 14.46 -24.24 -11.89
CA LYS A 1037 13.47 -25.25 -12.27
C LYS A 1037 14.04 -26.66 -12.10
N MET A 1038 14.38 -27.33 -13.20
CA MET A 1038 14.83 -28.74 -13.21
C MET A 1038 16.11 -29.01 -12.39
N LEU A 1039 17.00 -28.04 -12.25
CA LEU A 1039 18.26 -28.20 -11.48
C LEU A 1039 18.11 -27.90 -9.98
N GLY A 1040 16.90 -27.53 -9.49
CA GLY A 1040 16.63 -27.30 -8.06
C GLY A 1040 17.61 -26.33 -7.38
N VAL A 1041 17.99 -25.26 -8.09
CA VAL A 1041 18.75 -24.10 -7.60
C VAL A 1041 17.76 -23.11 -6.94
N PRO A 1042 18.14 -22.27 -5.96
CA PRO A 1042 17.21 -21.31 -5.37
C PRO A 1042 16.60 -20.33 -6.38
N LEU A 1043 15.38 -19.88 -6.09
CA LEU A 1043 14.69 -18.82 -6.83
C LEU A 1043 15.15 -17.44 -6.31
N THR A 1044 15.50 -16.46 -7.15
CA THR A 1044 15.66 -16.51 -8.60
C THR A 1044 17.03 -17.07 -9.03
N CYS A 1045 17.05 -17.71 -10.19
CA CYS A 1045 18.26 -18.06 -10.95
C CYS A 1045 17.85 -18.45 -12.37
N SER A 1046 18.06 -17.55 -13.35
CA SER A 1046 17.82 -17.79 -14.77
C SER A 1046 18.97 -17.20 -15.57
N PHE A 1047 19.18 -17.67 -16.80
CA PHE A 1047 20.15 -17.11 -17.72
C PHE A 1047 19.49 -16.80 -19.07
N LEU A 1048 20.04 -15.82 -19.78
CA LEU A 1048 19.94 -15.69 -21.22
C LEU A 1048 21.34 -15.88 -21.81
N LEU A 1049 21.52 -16.95 -22.58
CA LEU A 1049 22.77 -17.37 -23.20
C LEU A 1049 22.74 -17.04 -24.70
N GLY A 1050 23.90 -16.82 -25.32
CA GLY A 1050 24.01 -16.53 -26.75
C GLY A 1050 25.41 -16.73 -27.34
N LYS A 1051 25.48 -16.72 -28.67
CA LYS A 1051 26.71 -16.95 -29.45
C LYS A 1051 27.75 -15.83 -29.28
N ASP A 1052 27.32 -14.59 -29.09
CA ASP A 1052 28.20 -13.41 -29.07
C ASP A 1052 27.64 -12.30 -28.16
N LEU A 1053 28.29 -12.04 -27.03
CA LEU A 1053 27.90 -10.98 -26.10
C LEU A 1053 28.05 -9.55 -26.69
N ARG A 1054 28.78 -9.36 -27.79
CA ARG A 1054 28.83 -8.07 -28.49
C ARG A 1054 27.47 -7.71 -29.11
N GLN A 1055 26.65 -8.70 -29.45
CA GLN A 1055 25.25 -8.48 -29.89
C GLN A 1055 24.36 -8.04 -28.73
N PHE A 1056 24.57 -8.59 -27.53
CA PHE A 1056 23.85 -8.21 -26.31
C PHE A 1056 24.21 -6.77 -25.92
N HIS A 1057 25.50 -6.43 -25.96
CA HIS A 1057 26.01 -5.08 -25.76
C HIS A 1057 25.43 -4.09 -26.78
N LYS A 1058 25.63 -4.31 -28.09
CA LYS A 1058 25.09 -3.46 -29.16
C LYS A 1058 23.59 -3.19 -29.00
N ALA A 1059 22.81 -4.22 -28.62
CA ALA A 1059 21.38 -4.08 -28.40
C ALA A 1059 21.02 -3.18 -27.22
N ASN A 1060 21.64 -3.37 -26.06
CA ASN A 1060 21.22 -2.72 -24.80
C ASN A 1060 22.00 -1.43 -24.49
N THR A 1061 23.26 -1.33 -24.90
CA THR A 1061 24.18 -0.24 -24.51
C THR A 1061 23.65 1.16 -24.80
N LEU A 1062 23.83 2.07 -23.84
CA LEU A 1062 23.55 3.51 -23.96
C LEU A 1062 24.65 4.31 -23.23
N PRO A 1063 25.03 5.51 -23.71
CA PRO A 1063 26.15 6.27 -23.17
C PRO A 1063 25.84 6.90 -21.78
N ALA A 1064 25.93 6.09 -20.72
CA ALA A 1064 25.74 6.50 -19.33
C ALA A 1064 27.08 6.84 -18.63
N GLY A 1065 27.72 7.94 -19.04
CA GLY A 1065 29.07 8.32 -18.59
C GLY A 1065 29.25 8.60 -17.09
N TYR A 1066 28.17 8.65 -16.30
CA TYR A 1066 28.19 8.71 -14.84
C TYR A 1066 28.37 7.34 -14.16
N LEU A 1067 28.32 6.24 -14.93
CA LEU A 1067 28.32 4.86 -14.43
C LEU A 1067 29.27 3.96 -15.21
N PHE A 1068 29.24 4.03 -16.55
CA PHE A 1068 30.11 3.26 -17.41
C PHE A 1068 31.32 4.10 -17.81
N HIS A 1069 32.45 3.85 -17.13
CA HIS A 1069 33.72 4.55 -17.33
C HIS A 1069 34.72 3.78 -18.20
N THR A 1070 34.37 2.55 -18.61
CA THR A 1070 35.17 1.70 -19.50
C THR A 1070 35.13 2.25 -20.93
N GLU A 1071 36.29 2.47 -21.56
CA GLU A 1071 36.35 2.98 -22.95
C GLU A 1071 35.70 2.00 -23.94
N ASN A 1072 34.79 2.53 -24.76
CA ASN A 1072 33.94 1.75 -25.67
C ASN A 1072 34.70 1.34 -26.96
N THR A 1073 35.78 0.59 -26.78
CA THR A 1073 36.70 0.18 -27.84
C THR A 1073 36.24 -1.13 -28.52
N PRO A 1074 36.31 -1.24 -29.87
CA PRO A 1074 35.87 -2.44 -30.57
C PRO A 1074 36.64 -3.70 -30.13
N ASN A 1075 35.90 -4.69 -29.61
CA ASN A 1075 36.40 -5.96 -29.05
C ASN A 1075 37.05 -5.88 -27.66
N ALA A 1076 36.79 -4.82 -26.89
CA ALA A 1076 36.99 -4.87 -25.43
C ALA A 1076 36.18 -6.00 -24.79
N GLU A 1077 36.71 -6.59 -23.72
CA GLU A 1077 35.98 -7.59 -22.93
C GLU A 1077 35.03 -6.87 -21.96
N ILE A 1078 33.72 -7.12 -22.10
CA ILE A 1078 32.68 -6.37 -21.38
C ILE A 1078 32.57 -6.88 -19.94
N TYR A 1079 33.02 -6.09 -18.96
CA TYR A 1079 32.91 -6.43 -17.53
C TYR A 1079 31.77 -5.71 -16.82
N ASP A 1080 31.28 -4.58 -17.32
CA ASP A 1080 30.16 -3.85 -16.74
C ASP A 1080 28.83 -4.49 -17.19
N LEU A 1081 28.47 -5.60 -16.52
CA LEU A 1081 27.40 -6.52 -16.96
C LEU A 1081 26.02 -5.89 -17.04
N ALA A 1082 25.75 -4.73 -16.42
CA ALA A 1082 24.49 -4.03 -16.62
C ALA A 1082 24.28 -3.58 -18.07
N ASP A 1083 25.34 -3.19 -18.80
CA ASP A 1083 25.25 -2.66 -20.18
C ASP A 1083 24.90 -3.74 -21.23
N LEU A 1084 24.80 -5.00 -20.80
CA LEU A 1084 24.28 -6.13 -21.56
C LEU A 1084 22.75 -6.32 -21.40
N THR A 1085 22.08 -5.52 -20.57
CA THR A 1085 20.72 -5.79 -20.06
C THR A 1085 19.89 -4.50 -19.86
N PRO A 1086 18.56 -4.57 -19.75
CA PRO A 1086 17.73 -3.43 -19.35
C PRO A 1086 17.74 -3.15 -17.83
N GLN A 1087 18.52 -3.88 -17.01
CA GLN A 1087 18.51 -3.78 -15.54
C GLN A 1087 19.82 -3.19 -15.00
N CYS A 1088 19.74 -2.00 -14.39
CA CYS A 1088 20.86 -1.39 -13.65
C CYS A 1088 21.05 -1.99 -12.22
N GLY A 1089 19.98 -2.54 -11.62
CA GLY A 1089 20.01 -3.19 -10.32
C GLY A 1089 19.84 -4.70 -10.46
N ARG A 1090 20.87 -5.49 -10.12
CA ARG A 1090 20.96 -6.93 -10.36
C ARG A 1090 21.64 -7.66 -9.19
N LYS A 1091 21.04 -8.76 -8.71
CA LYS A 1091 21.69 -9.69 -7.78
C LYS A 1091 22.67 -10.61 -8.54
N GLY A 1092 23.72 -11.08 -7.85
CA GLY A 1092 24.67 -12.07 -8.37
C GLY A 1092 24.12 -13.50 -8.43
N ASP A 1093 22.91 -13.70 -8.95
CA ASP A 1093 22.20 -14.99 -8.96
C ASP A 1093 22.97 -16.12 -9.70
N ALA A 1094 23.94 -15.77 -10.53
CA ALA A 1094 24.85 -16.74 -11.15
C ALA A 1094 25.70 -17.52 -10.13
N LEU A 1095 26.01 -16.95 -8.95
CA LEU A 1095 26.75 -17.64 -7.88
C LEU A 1095 26.04 -18.92 -7.42
N LYS A 1096 24.70 -18.95 -7.48
CA LYS A 1096 23.87 -20.09 -7.06
C LYS A 1096 24.09 -21.30 -7.97
N LEU A 1097 24.13 -21.08 -9.28
CA LEU A 1097 24.50 -22.11 -10.24
C LEU A 1097 25.98 -22.47 -10.15
N PHE A 1098 26.88 -21.48 -10.00
CA PHE A 1098 28.32 -21.71 -9.89
C PHE A 1098 28.65 -22.68 -8.76
N LEU A 1099 28.22 -22.37 -7.52
CA LEU A 1099 28.50 -23.22 -6.36
C LEU A 1099 27.83 -24.59 -6.47
N GLY A 1100 26.59 -24.67 -6.97
CA GLY A 1100 25.92 -25.94 -7.24
C GLY A 1100 26.66 -26.80 -8.27
N TRP A 1101 27.17 -26.21 -9.35
CA TRP A 1101 27.95 -26.91 -10.37
C TRP A 1101 29.34 -27.29 -9.84
N SER A 1102 30.00 -26.46 -9.02
CA SER A 1102 31.24 -26.83 -8.33
C SER A 1102 31.06 -28.01 -7.36
N TYR A 1103 29.87 -28.17 -6.77
CA TYR A 1103 29.57 -29.24 -5.82
C TYR A 1103 29.11 -30.55 -6.49
N TYR A 1104 28.13 -30.48 -7.41
CA TYR A 1104 27.58 -31.66 -8.09
C TYR A 1104 28.34 -32.07 -9.35
N GLY A 1105 29.10 -31.16 -9.97
CA GLY A 1105 29.73 -31.36 -11.28
C GLY A 1105 28.71 -31.44 -12.42
N LYS A 1106 29.19 -31.57 -13.67
CA LYS A 1106 28.31 -31.85 -14.82
C LYS A 1106 27.61 -33.21 -14.66
N SER A 1107 28.37 -34.21 -14.21
CA SER A 1107 27.92 -35.60 -14.03
C SER A 1107 26.84 -35.74 -12.96
N GLY A 1108 26.98 -35.10 -11.79
CA GLY A 1108 25.95 -35.17 -10.74
C GLY A 1108 24.62 -34.57 -11.19
N TYR A 1109 24.64 -33.43 -11.90
CA TYR A 1109 23.42 -32.89 -12.52
C TYR A 1109 22.85 -33.82 -13.60
N ALA A 1110 23.69 -34.46 -14.42
CA ALA A 1110 23.23 -35.45 -15.40
C ALA A 1110 22.50 -36.62 -14.71
N THR A 1111 23.11 -37.22 -13.69
CA THR A 1111 22.52 -38.33 -12.90
C THR A 1111 21.20 -37.91 -12.24
N LEU A 1112 21.12 -36.70 -11.66
CA LEU A 1112 19.89 -36.19 -11.03
C LEU A 1112 18.75 -36.00 -12.05
N ILE A 1113 19.06 -35.54 -13.26
CA ILE A 1113 18.08 -35.42 -14.36
C ILE A 1113 17.66 -36.81 -14.86
N GLU A 1114 18.61 -37.71 -15.13
CA GLU A 1114 18.33 -39.05 -15.66
C GLU A 1114 17.54 -39.91 -14.65
N HIS A 1115 17.79 -39.74 -13.34
CA HIS A 1115 16.95 -40.30 -12.27
C HIS A 1115 15.52 -39.72 -12.31
N ALA A 1116 15.37 -38.40 -12.44
CA ALA A 1116 14.06 -37.76 -12.56
C ALA A 1116 13.24 -38.31 -13.75
N PHE A 1117 13.87 -38.49 -14.91
CA PHE A 1117 13.25 -39.11 -16.09
C PHE A 1117 12.91 -40.60 -15.85
N SER A 1118 13.75 -41.34 -15.11
CA SER A 1118 13.48 -42.73 -14.72
C SER A 1118 12.27 -42.85 -13.79
N VAL A 1119 12.09 -41.91 -12.85
CA VAL A 1119 10.92 -41.85 -11.96
C VAL A 1119 9.67 -41.38 -12.68
N ALA A 1120 9.78 -40.42 -13.61
CA ALA A 1120 8.66 -40.01 -14.46
C ALA A 1120 8.18 -41.14 -15.37
N SER A 1121 9.10 -41.91 -15.97
CA SER A 1121 8.76 -43.07 -16.80
C SER A 1121 8.18 -44.22 -15.97
N HIS A 1122 8.59 -44.37 -14.70
CA HIS A 1122 7.97 -45.28 -13.74
C HIS A 1122 6.52 -44.89 -13.44
N LEU A 1123 6.26 -43.61 -13.14
CA LEU A 1123 4.90 -43.09 -12.96
C LEU A 1123 4.03 -43.27 -14.21
N TYR A 1124 4.56 -42.96 -15.39
CA TYR A 1124 3.89 -43.23 -16.67
C TYR A 1124 3.50 -44.71 -16.81
N SER A 1125 4.43 -45.63 -16.50
CA SER A 1125 4.20 -47.08 -16.57
C SER A 1125 3.11 -47.54 -15.59
N LEU A 1126 3.11 -47.03 -14.36
CA LEU A 1126 2.10 -47.34 -13.34
C LEU A 1126 0.68 -46.90 -13.75
N LEU A 1127 0.57 -45.72 -14.36
CA LEU A 1127 -0.70 -45.16 -14.82
C LEU A 1127 -1.18 -45.86 -16.10
N ASN A 1128 -0.31 -46.02 -17.10
CA ASN A 1128 -0.65 -46.62 -18.39
C ASN A 1128 -1.08 -48.10 -18.27
N ASN A 1129 -0.54 -48.82 -17.28
CA ASN A 1129 -0.90 -50.22 -17.01
C ASN A 1129 -2.16 -50.36 -16.12
N ASN A 1130 -2.82 -49.26 -15.73
CA ASN A 1130 -3.99 -49.26 -14.87
C ASN A 1130 -5.20 -48.64 -15.58
N SER A 1131 -6.23 -49.47 -15.83
CA SER A 1131 -7.47 -49.09 -16.53
C SER A 1131 -8.30 -47.97 -15.87
N LYS A 1132 -7.94 -47.50 -14.67
CA LYS A 1132 -8.53 -46.31 -14.04
C LYS A 1132 -7.93 -44.98 -14.55
N PHE A 1133 -6.97 -45.02 -15.47
CA PHE A 1133 -6.32 -43.83 -16.04
C PHE A 1133 -6.21 -43.90 -17.57
N ILE A 1134 -6.18 -42.74 -18.22
CA ILE A 1134 -5.96 -42.58 -19.67
C ILE A 1134 -4.86 -41.54 -19.87
N MET A 1135 -3.78 -41.92 -20.56
CA MET A 1135 -2.60 -41.06 -20.72
C MET A 1135 -2.83 -39.91 -21.70
N VAL A 1136 -2.31 -38.73 -21.35
CA VAL A 1136 -2.18 -37.55 -22.23
C VAL A 1136 -0.73 -37.38 -22.67
N SER A 1137 0.23 -37.62 -21.76
CA SER A 1137 1.63 -37.83 -22.12
C SER A 1137 1.78 -39.04 -23.04
N ARG A 1138 2.85 -39.05 -23.84
CA ARG A 1138 3.23 -40.15 -24.75
C ARG A 1138 4.60 -40.70 -24.38
N GLU A 1139 4.84 -41.96 -24.70
CA GLU A 1139 6.15 -42.60 -24.57
C GLU A 1139 6.98 -42.47 -25.88
N PRO A 1140 8.31 -42.26 -25.83
CA PRO A 1140 9.11 -41.92 -24.65
C PRO A 1140 8.74 -40.53 -24.11
N LEU A 1141 8.68 -40.38 -22.79
CA LEU A 1141 8.30 -39.11 -22.15
C LEU A 1141 9.17 -37.95 -22.67
N PRO A 1142 8.58 -36.80 -23.04
CA PRO A 1142 9.33 -35.69 -23.57
C PRO A 1142 10.12 -34.99 -22.46
N CYS A 1143 9.50 -34.77 -21.29
CA CYS A 1143 10.11 -34.14 -20.12
C CYS A 1143 9.52 -34.73 -18.81
N LEU A 1144 9.80 -34.10 -17.65
CA LEU A 1144 9.51 -34.63 -16.30
C LEU A 1144 8.04 -34.56 -15.85
N GLN A 1145 7.13 -34.01 -16.67
CA GLN A 1145 5.70 -34.03 -16.38
C GLN A 1145 4.99 -35.27 -16.93
N VAL A 1146 4.11 -35.86 -16.12
CA VAL A 1146 3.21 -36.94 -16.52
C VAL A 1146 1.77 -36.41 -16.48
N CYS A 1147 1.13 -36.41 -17.64
CA CYS A 1147 -0.21 -35.88 -17.86
C CYS A 1147 -1.18 -37.03 -18.17
N PHE A 1148 -2.32 -37.08 -17.48
CA PHE A 1148 -3.30 -38.16 -17.60
C PHE A 1148 -4.68 -37.75 -17.07
N TYR A 1149 -5.73 -38.38 -17.58
CA TYR A 1149 -7.08 -38.32 -17.03
C TYR A 1149 -7.35 -39.50 -16.10
N ARG A 1150 -8.32 -39.33 -15.20
CA ARG A 1150 -9.04 -40.44 -14.56
C ARG A 1150 -10.02 -41.07 -15.55
N ALA A 1151 -10.22 -42.37 -15.46
CA ALA A 1151 -11.22 -43.13 -16.20
C ALA A 1151 -12.03 -44.04 -15.25
N ARG A 1152 -13.32 -44.23 -15.55
CA ARG A 1152 -14.21 -45.19 -14.89
C ARG A 1152 -14.22 -46.46 -15.77
N VAL A 1153 -13.44 -47.47 -15.37
CA VAL A 1153 -13.29 -48.76 -16.08
C VAL A 1153 -12.86 -48.61 -17.55
N GLY A 1154 -11.73 -47.91 -17.78
CA GLY A 1154 -11.16 -47.71 -19.13
C GLY A 1154 -11.89 -46.70 -20.01
N MET A 1155 -13.05 -46.16 -19.57
CA MET A 1155 -13.75 -45.08 -20.25
C MET A 1155 -13.63 -43.77 -19.48
N LEU A 1156 -13.36 -42.69 -20.22
CA LEU A 1156 -13.52 -41.32 -19.73
C LEU A 1156 -15.01 -40.96 -19.77
N ASP A 1157 -15.42 -39.97 -18.97
CA ASP A 1157 -16.75 -39.38 -19.08
C ASP A 1157 -16.93 -38.75 -20.49
N ASP A 1158 -18.17 -38.70 -20.95
CA ASP A 1158 -18.55 -37.98 -22.17
C ASP A 1158 -18.75 -36.48 -21.86
N ASP A 1159 -18.95 -36.09 -20.60
CA ASP A 1159 -18.96 -34.69 -20.15
C ASP A 1159 -17.56 -34.17 -19.74
N PRO A 1160 -17.00 -33.18 -20.45
CA PRO A 1160 -15.77 -32.47 -20.05
C PRO A 1160 -15.88 -31.74 -18.71
N GLU A 1161 -17.06 -31.28 -18.29
CA GLU A 1161 -17.23 -30.53 -17.03
C GLU A 1161 -17.30 -31.45 -15.81
N SER A 1162 -17.98 -32.60 -15.91
CA SER A 1162 -17.87 -33.73 -14.97
C SER A 1162 -16.41 -34.12 -14.76
N THR A 1163 -15.67 -34.41 -15.85
CA THR A 1163 -14.24 -34.74 -15.80
C THR A 1163 -13.41 -33.63 -15.15
N SER A 1164 -13.72 -32.36 -15.48
CA SER A 1164 -13.04 -31.19 -14.90
C SER A 1164 -13.28 -31.03 -13.40
N ARG A 1165 -14.48 -31.37 -12.93
CA ARG A 1165 -14.88 -31.32 -11.52
C ARG A 1165 -14.23 -32.43 -10.71
N ASP A 1166 -14.26 -33.67 -11.22
CA ASP A 1166 -13.59 -34.83 -10.62
C ASP A 1166 -12.09 -34.58 -10.44
N THR A 1167 -11.39 -34.16 -11.51
CA THR A 1167 -9.94 -33.88 -11.45
C THR A 1167 -9.63 -32.78 -10.43
N ALA A 1168 -10.37 -31.67 -10.43
CA ALA A 1168 -10.12 -30.55 -9.50
C ALA A 1168 -10.37 -30.93 -8.04
N GLU A 1169 -11.43 -31.69 -7.75
CA GLU A 1169 -11.78 -32.12 -6.40
C GLU A 1169 -10.81 -33.18 -5.86
N ILE A 1170 -10.36 -34.12 -6.70
CA ILE A 1170 -9.33 -35.10 -6.34
C ILE A 1170 -8.02 -34.37 -6.02
N VAL A 1171 -7.58 -33.43 -6.85
CA VAL A 1171 -6.37 -32.62 -6.59
C VAL A 1171 -6.47 -31.87 -5.24
N ARG A 1172 -7.64 -31.27 -4.94
CA ARG A 1172 -7.88 -30.58 -3.66
C ARG A 1172 -7.76 -31.52 -2.45
N ARG A 1173 -8.29 -32.75 -2.56
CA ARG A 1173 -8.28 -33.77 -1.49
C ARG A 1173 -6.94 -34.51 -1.32
N LEU A 1174 -6.00 -34.39 -2.26
CA LEU A 1174 -4.65 -34.94 -2.13
C LEU A 1174 -3.76 -34.12 -1.17
N VAL A 1175 -4.00 -32.81 -1.03
CA VAL A 1175 -3.13 -31.93 -0.20
C VAL A 1175 -3.12 -32.35 1.28
N PRO A 1176 -4.25 -32.65 1.95
CA PRO A 1176 -4.24 -33.20 3.31
C PRO A 1176 -3.53 -34.56 3.42
N ARG A 1177 -3.51 -35.36 2.36
CA ARG A 1177 -2.78 -36.64 2.29
C ARG A 1177 -1.28 -36.46 2.13
N GLY A 1178 -0.81 -35.24 1.90
CA GLY A 1178 0.60 -34.95 1.69
C GLY A 1178 1.06 -35.13 0.25
N PHE A 1179 0.18 -34.85 -0.73
CA PHE A 1179 0.54 -34.72 -2.14
C PHE A 1179 -0.07 -33.43 -2.73
N MET A 1180 0.76 -32.61 -3.38
CA MET A 1180 0.35 -31.39 -4.07
C MET A 1180 0.79 -31.53 -5.53
N ILE A 1181 -0.18 -31.65 -6.42
CA ILE A 1181 -0.03 -31.79 -7.87
C ILE A 1181 -0.95 -30.77 -8.56
N ASP A 1182 -0.69 -30.48 -9.84
CA ASP A 1182 -1.53 -29.54 -10.60
C ASP A 1182 -2.55 -30.28 -11.49
N TYR A 1183 -3.41 -29.48 -12.13
CA TYR A 1183 -4.14 -29.91 -13.32
C TYR A 1183 -3.95 -28.92 -14.47
N ALA A 1184 -4.34 -29.32 -15.68
CA ALA A 1184 -4.35 -28.45 -16.86
C ALA A 1184 -5.61 -28.67 -17.70
N PRO A 1185 -6.11 -27.64 -18.42
CA PRO A 1185 -7.26 -27.78 -19.30
C PRO A 1185 -6.92 -28.59 -20.55
N GLY A 1186 -7.86 -29.40 -21.03
CA GLY A 1186 -7.77 -30.20 -22.24
C GLY A 1186 -9.12 -30.37 -22.94
N GLN A 1187 -9.10 -30.95 -24.14
CA GLN A 1187 -10.29 -31.14 -24.98
C GLN A 1187 -11.35 -32.08 -24.37
N ARG A 1188 -10.99 -32.88 -23.34
CA ARG A 1188 -11.91 -33.74 -22.59
C ARG A 1188 -12.03 -33.30 -21.12
N GLY A 1189 -11.92 -32.01 -20.87
CA GLY A 1189 -11.91 -31.43 -19.53
C GLY A 1189 -10.49 -31.33 -18.94
N LYS A 1190 -10.40 -31.07 -17.63
CA LYS A 1190 -9.12 -30.96 -16.92
C LYS A 1190 -8.48 -32.33 -16.71
N PHE A 1191 -7.17 -32.43 -16.97
CA PHE A 1191 -6.35 -33.61 -16.69
C PHE A 1191 -5.32 -33.32 -15.60
N PHE A 1192 -4.90 -34.36 -14.87
CA PHE A 1192 -3.84 -34.27 -13.86
C PHE A 1192 -2.50 -33.97 -14.52
N ARG A 1193 -1.71 -33.07 -13.92
CA ARG A 1193 -0.39 -32.65 -14.40
C ARG A 1193 0.62 -32.80 -13.26
N VAL A 1194 1.21 -33.98 -13.16
CA VAL A 1194 2.18 -34.33 -12.11
C VAL A 1194 3.60 -33.99 -12.58
N VAL A 1195 4.33 -33.17 -11.83
CA VAL A 1195 5.71 -32.78 -12.12
C VAL A 1195 6.67 -33.56 -11.23
N VAL A 1196 7.52 -34.41 -11.81
CA VAL A 1196 8.52 -35.17 -11.05
C VAL A 1196 9.74 -34.30 -10.75
N GLY A 1197 10.11 -34.20 -9.48
CA GLY A 1197 11.33 -33.51 -9.04
C GLY A 1197 12.57 -34.39 -9.16
N ARG A 1198 13.75 -33.77 -9.24
CA ARG A 1198 15.03 -34.50 -9.34
C ARG A 1198 15.32 -35.43 -8.16
N ASP A 1199 14.78 -35.08 -6.99
CA ASP A 1199 14.99 -35.78 -5.72
C ASP A 1199 13.82 -36.72 -5.38
N THR A 1200 12.82 -36.85 -6.26
CA THR A 1200 11.63 -37.69 -6.04
C THR A 1200 11.98 -39.18 -6.10
N ARG A 1201 11.42 -39.97 -5.19
CA ARG A 1201 11.59 -41.44 -5.10
C ARG A 1201 10.51 -42.21 -5.88
N LYS A 1202 10.76 -43.46 -6.27
CA LYS A 1202 9.79 -44.29 -7.02
C LYS A 1202 8.59 -44.66 -6.16
N GLU A 1203 8.87 -44.98 -4.90
CA GLU A 1203 7.94 -45.31 -3.85
C GLU A 1203 6.99 -44.13 -3.55
N THR A 1204 7.44 -42.88 -3.75
CA THR A 1204 6.60 -41.67 -3.66
C THR A 1204 5.55 -41.65 -4.77
N VAL A 1205 5.93 -41.93 -6.03
CA VAL A 1205 4.97 -41.88 -7.15
C VAL A 1205 4.02 -43.09 -7.16
N GLU A 1206 4.46 -44.24 -6.65
CA GLU A 1206 3.56 -45.36 -6.31
C GLU A 1206 2.55 -44.99 -5.22
N GLY A 1207 3.00 -44.25 -4.20
CA GLY A 1207 2.15 -43.66 -3.17
C GLY A 1207 1.12 -42.70 -3.74
N LEU A 1208 1.54 -41.80 -4.64
CA LEU A 1208 0.65 -40.85 -5.31
C LEU A 1208 -0.46 -41.55 -6.10
N VAL A 1209 -0.15 -42.62 -6.85
CA VAL A 1209 -1.17 -43.39 -7.59
C VAL A 1209 -2.20 -43.98 -6.63
N LYS A 1210 -1.77 -44.59 -5.51
CA LYS A 1210 -2.69 -45.11 -4.47
C LYS A 1210 -3.53 -43.99 -3.85
N ALA A 1211 -2.93 -42.83 -3.55
CA ALA A 1211 -3.63 -41.69 -2.99
C ALA A 1211 -4.72 -41.17 -3.94
N ILE A 1212 -4.42 -41.08 -5.25
CA ILE A 1212 -5.40 -40.74 -6.28
C ILE A 1212 -6.52 -41.77 -6.34
N GLU A 1213 -6.21 -43.07 -6.33
CA GLU A 1213 -7.24 -44.13 -6.38
C GLU A 1213 -8.16 -44.14 -5.15
N ILE A 1214 -7.63 -43.86 -3.95
CA ILE A 1214 -8.42 -43.78 -2.71
C ILE A 1214 -9.34 -42.56 -2.74
N VAL A 1215 -8.80 -41.38 -3.04
CA VAL A 1215 -9.59 -40.13 -3.13
C VAL A 1215 -10.63 -40.22 -4.25
N ALA A 1216 -10.29 -40.86 -5.37
CA ALA A 1216 -11.22 -41.14 -6.47
C ALA A 1216 -12.40 -42.03 -6.03
N ALA A 1217 -12.16 -43.02 -5.18
CA ALA A 1217 -13.22 -43.86 -4.62
C ALA A 1217 -14.09 -43.10 -3.60
N GLU A 1218 -13.49 -42.21 -2.79
CA GLU A 1218 -14.21 -41.34 -1.86
C GLU A 1218 -15.13 -40.35 -2.59
N VAL A 1219 -14.65 -39.71 -3.65
CA VAL A 1219 -15.43 -38.79 -4.51
C VAL A 1219 -16.56 -39.50 -5.27
N ASP A 1220 -16.43 -40.80 -5.53
CA ASP A 1220 -17.48 -41.62 -6.14
C ASP A 1220 -18.50 -42.16 -5.14
N ALA A 1221 -18.12 -42.35 -3.87
CA ALA A 1221 -19.01 -42.83 -2.80
C ALA A 1221 -19.88 -41.71 -2.19
N GLU A 1222 -19.58 -40.44 -2.50
CA GLU A 1222 -20.37 -39.26 -2.15
C GLU A 1222 -21.41 -38.88 -3.23
N ARG A 1223 -21.68 -39.78 -4.20
CA ARG A 1223 -22.61 -39.58 -5.34
C ARG A 1223 -23.65 -40.70 -5.43
#